data_AF-A0A1Q7RK97-F1
#
_entry.id   AF-A0A1Q7RK97-F1
#
_cell.length_a   1.000
_cell.length_b   1.000
_cell.length_c   1.000
_cell.angle_alpha   90.00
_cell.angle_beta   90.00
_cell.angle_gamma   90.00
#
_symmetry.space_group_name_H-M   'P 1'
#
loop_
_entity.id
_entity.type
_entity.pdbx_description
1 polymer ?
#
loop_
_entity_poly.entity_id
_entity_poly.type
_entity_poly.pdbx_seq_one_letter_code
_entity_poly.pdbx_strand_id
1 'polypeptide(L)'
;MEPWEHGRDQRGPLALCWLLAFLVASPAGAQSSLKSRRDINVGNHPVSAIAADFDGDGNLDIISVDQQSNSLGMIKGFGDGTFRRIAALPVGSLPTGVVFADATSDGIPDLITSNLISQEVSVSVGDGRGGYPTRISTSIVPITPNALAVGDWNGDGQPDAAVVSGSLNVLLTLIGNGTGGFTDQVQYATGAYPKQVIAADFNLDGKADLAVVNNSSNSIQIWRGDGAGGFALDTTLATDVAPQGAAVADFNGDGISDIVVCNFGVDNVGVYLGTPAGGFGPPSILTPGFGPRAAVATDINNDGRTDLVVTLSRVSGVGQAAVYLGNGSGGFTLQAPVNTGPVPNTATVGDFNQDGNQDVVTVNLTGNTVSILQNTGGAFLLGSKVPLPMGAFPQGVAVADLNGDGKADVASANQSPNTVSVMYGDGLGNFPTAGPSPKTGTTPYSIVTDDYNHDSLIDLVTANNGNDTVTYMQNTGTSFNTTNLATGCVGTVAVASGDVSGDLNPDLAMVCENSNQMCTRRSTGLSGPNSFGNPVCSSLAGVPADVVLANINGDAFQDAVIVFRQLNTASVALADGLGGVAGVPASYPVGPGPTGVAHADLDGDGLIDLIAANTDADSISVILGADPTTPAINTTVGLSPTSLAVADFNLDGRPDVAVSNTDDNNVTLLLGDGTGHFTFAGNYGTRDLPVALGVGDFNRDGKPDLAVADSFSDTLTILLNQSIPGDPMQMVSMIGGGRNVMRWGSQPGALYDVIRGRPRAIRSQTDHVDLGPVVCIADKIADTDTANYPDQTNPALGDAFFYLVRPVIAGVPGDYTVSTGGKRGIPSSGDCI
;
A
#
# COMPACT_ATOMS: atom_id res chain seq x y z
N MET A 1 0.69 68.43 -26.01
CA MET A 1 -0.63 69.04 -26.22
C MET A 1 -1.68 68.02 -25.79
N GLU A 2 -2.13 68.10 -24.54
CA GLU A 2 -3.55 67.82 -24.22
C GLU A 2 -4.39 69.02 -24.75
N PRO A 3 -5.76 69.03 -24.81
CA PRO A 3 -6.72 68.24 -24.00
C PRO A 3 -8.09 67.79 -24.64
N TRP A 4 -8.78 66.84 -23.97
CA TRP A 4 -10.22 66.80 -23.53
C TRP A 4 -11.37 66.95 -24.55
N GLU A 5 -12.63 66.54 -24.36
CA GLU A 5 -13.46 65.64 -23.52
C GLU A 5 -14.90 65.78 -24.09
N HIS A 6 -15.75 64.74 -24.02
CA HIS A 6 -17.12 64.85 -23.47
C HIS A 6 -17.88 63.52 -23.56
N GLY A 7 -18.28 63.00 -22.40
CA GLY A 7 -19.35 62.01 -22.26
C GLY A 7 -20.70 62.65 -21.92
N ARG A 8 -21.78 61.85 -21.98
CA ARG A 8 -22.83 61.78 -20.96
C ARG A 8 -23.80 60.63 -21.17
N ASP A 9 -24.05 59.94 -20.06
CA ASP A 9 -24.98 58.86 -19.77
C ASP A 9 -26.47 59.18 -19.95
N GLN A 10 -27.28 58.12 -20.13
CA GLN A 10 -28.58 57.95 -19.46
C GLN A 10 -28.81 56.48 -19.02
N ARG A 11 -29.61 56.32 -17.95
CA ARG A 11 -29.57 55.29 -16.91
C ARG A 11 -30.69 54.22 -17.02
N GLY A 12 -30.31 52.95 -16.78
CA GLY A 12 -30.93 51.92 -15.88
C GLY A 12 -32.33 51.30 -16.17
N PRO A 13 -32.72 50.17 -15.51
CA PRO A 13 -32.02 49.46 -14.41
C PRO A 13 -31.94 47.89 -14.46
N LEU A 14 -30.86 47.38 -13.84
CA LEU A 14 -30.70 46.23 -12.91
C LEU A 14 -31.17 44.79 -13.27
N ALA A 15 -30.22 43.87 -13.52
CA ALA A 15 -30.03 42.60 -12.80
C ALA A 15 -28.81 41.80 -13.34
N LEU A 16 -28.10 41.12 -12.43
CA LEU A 16 -27.10 40.05 -12.58
C LEU A 16 -25.59 40.37 -12.70
N CYS A 17 -24.85 39.71 -11.80
CA CYS A 17 -23.43 39.36 -11.79
C CYS A 17 -22.41 40.37 -11.23
N TRP A 18 -22.46 40.55 -9.91
CA TRP A 18 -21.28 40.67 -9.05
C TRP A 18 -21.35 39.59 -7.96
N LEU A 19 -20.69 38.45 -8.19
CA LEU A 19 -20.13 37.55 -7.17
C LEU A 19 -19.38 36.41 -7.91
N LEU A 20 -18.04 36.45 -7.92
CA LEU A 20 -17.12 35.31 -8.06
C LEU A 20 -15.69 35.85 -8.20
N ALA A 21 -15.19 36.41 -7.10
CA ALA A 21 -13.78 36.27 -6.73
C ALA A 21 -13.72 35.04 -5.80
N PHE A 22 -12.65 34.23 -5.95
CA PHE A 22 -12.44 32.87 -5.42
C PHE A 22 -13.03 31.73 -6.26
N LEU A 23 -12.20 31.12 -7.12
CA LEU A 23 -11.82 29.69 -7.08
C LEU A 23 -11.03 29.29 -8.35
N VAL A 24 -9.82 28.77 -8.10
CA VAL A 24 -9.05 27.74 -8.83
C VAL A 24 -8.59 28.02 -10.28
N ALA A 25 -7.32 28.36 -10.40
CA ALA A 25 -6.46 27.78 -11.42
C ALA A 25 -5.12 27.43 -10.76
N SER A 26 -5.10 26.31 -10.04
CA SER A 26 -3.85 25.61 -9.73
C SER A 26 -3.38 24.93 -11.01
N PRO A 27 -2.10 25.02 -11.39
CA PRO A 27 -1.62 24.37 -12.61
C PRO A 27 -1.72 22.85 -12.47
N ALA A 28 -2.15 22.21 -13.56
CA ALA A 28 -2.13 20.77 -13.75
C ALA A 28 -0.68 20.26 -13.70
N GLY A 29 -0.22 19.90 -12.51
CA GLY A 29 0.97 19.09 -12.28
C GLY A 29 0.53 17.65 -11.99
N ALA A 30 1.33 16.69 -12.43
CA ALA A 30 1.13 15.26 -12.23
C ALA A 30 0.72 14.96 -10.77
N GLN A 31 -0.49 14.40 -10.62
CA GLN A 31 -1.06 13.94 -9.36
C GLN A 31 -1.03 12.42 -9.36
N SER A 32 -0.79 11.85 -8.18
CA SER A 32 -0.75 10.43 -7.85
C SER A 32 -1.75 9.59 -8.64
N SER A 33 -1.32 8.44 -9.16
CA SER A 33 -2.18 7.58 -9.99
C SER A 33 -3.21 6.74 -9.22
N LEU A 34 -3.50 7.11 -7.97
CA LEU A 34 -4.84 6.98 -7.41
C LEU A 34 -5.16 8.32 -6.74
N LYS A 35 -6.21 9.00 -7.22
CA LYS A 35 -6.71 10.23 -6.57
C LYS A 35 -7.64 9.97 -5.40
N SER A 36 -8.25 8.79 -5.30
CA SER A 36 -9.02 8.37 -4.13
C SER A 36 -9.50 6.94 -4.30
N ARG A 37 -9.19 6.05 -3.35
CA ARG A 37 -10.13 4.98 -3.02
C ARG A 37 -11.35 5.63 -2.43
N ARG A 38 -12.52 5.41 -3.02
CA ARG A 38 -13.79 5.86 -2.46
C ARG A 38 -14.61 4.67 -2.02
N ASP A 39 -14.88 4.61 -0.72
CA ASP A 39 -15.79 3.62 -0.17
C ASP A 39 -17.20 4.18 -0.11
N ILE A 40 -18.16 3.41 -0.61
CA ILE A 40 -19.58 3.71 -0.53
C ILE A 40 -20.22 2.65 0.34
N ASN A 41 -20.87 3.10 1.42
CA ASN A 41 -21.65 2.21 2.26
C ASN A 41 -22.82 1.62 1.47
N VAL A 42 -22.93 0.30 1.52
CA VAL A 42 -24.03 -0.47 0.95
C VAL A 42 -24.77 -1.21 2.06
N GLY A 43 -25.63 -2.16 1.72
CA GLY A 43 -26.29 -3.00 2.71
C GLY A 43 -25.35 -4.01 3.37
N ASN A 44 -25.92 -4.82 4.26
CA ASN A 44 -25.16 -5.74 5.10
C ASN A 44 -24.66 -6.95 4.30
N HIS A 45 -23.40 -7.30 4.52
CA HIS A 45 -22.72 -8.45 3.92
C HIS A 45 -22.82 -8.47 2.39
N PRO A 46 -22.24 -7.48 1.70
CA PRO A 46 -22.34 -7.38 0.25
C PRO A 46 -21.44 -8.42 -0.42
N VAL A 47 -22.02 -9.32 -1.22
CA VAL A 47 -21.31 -10.50 -1.76
C VAL A 47 -20.96 -10.41 -3.23
N SER A 48 -21.64 -9.56 -4.01
CA SER A 48 -21.36 -9.42 -5.44
C SER A 48 -21.64 -8.00 -5.91
N ALA A 49 -21.12 -7.62 -7.07
CA ALA A 49 -21.50 -6.40 -7.77
C ALA A 49 -21.31 -6.54 -9.28
N ILE A 50 -22.05 -5.73 -10.02
CA ILE A 50 -21.89 -5.56 -11.47
C ILE A 50 -21.80 -4.06 -11.80
N ALA A 51 -21.09 -3.74 -12.86
CA ALA A 51 -21.10 -2.43 -13.51
C ALA A 51 -22.04 -2.46 -14.71
N ALA A 52 -22.99 -1.53 -14.79
CA ALA A 52 -23.95 -1.43 -15.89
C ALA A 52 -24.59 -0.03 -15.90
N ASP A 53 -24.97 0.48 -17.08
CA ASP A 53 -25.80 1.68 -17.21
C ASP A 53 -27.28 1.30 -17.01
N PHE A 54 -27.80 1.42 -15.78
CA PHE A 54 -29.16 0.96 -15.49
C PHE A 54 -30.24 2.02 -15.79
N ASP A 55 -29.86 3.27 -16.02
CA ASP A 55 -30.81 4.35 -16.32
C ASP A 55 -30.70 4.94 -17.73
N GLY A 56 -29.82 4.37 -18.55
CA GLY A 56 -29.69 4.66 -19.98
C GLY A 56 -29.08 6.02 -20.26
N ASP A 57 -28.33 6.58 -19.31
CA ASP A 57 -27.72 7.90 -19.43
C ASP A 57 -26.32 7.88 -20.08
N GLY A 58 -25.81 6.69 -20.39
CA GLY A 58 -24.52 6.44 -21.01
C GLY A 58 -23.36 6.34 -20.03
N ASN A 59 -23.60 6.50 -18.72
CA ASN A 59 -22.57 6.33 -17.70
C ASN A 59 -22.73 4.97 -17.01
N LEU A 60 -21.61 4.36 -16.64
CA LEU A 60 -21.64 3.13 -15.87
C LEU A 60 -22.08 3.40 -14.43
N ASP A 61 -23.08 2.65 -13.98
CA ASP A 61 -23.51 2.58 -12.58
C ASP A 61 -23.02 1.28 -11.93
N ILE A 62 -23.23 1.14 -10.62
CA ILE A 62 -22.89 -0.06 -9.86
C ILE A 62 -24.13 -0.59 -9.14
N ILE A 63 -24.31 -1.91 -9.20
CA ILE A 63 -25.32 -2.64 -8.42
C ILE A 63 -24.60 -3.60 -7.49
N SER A 64 -24.76 -3.44 -6.18
CA SER A 64 -24.25 -4.37 -5.16
C SER A 64 -25.32 -5.39 -4.76
N VAL A 65 -24.89 -6.61 -4.39
CA VAL A 65 -25.74 -7.67 -3.86
C VAL A 65 -25.57 -7.71 -2.34
N ASP A 66 -26.51 -7.12 -1.62
CA ASP A 66 -26.44 -6.95 -0.16
C ASP A 66 -27.14 -8.14 0.53
N GLN A 67 -26.39 -9.24 0.70
CA GLN A 67 -26.96 -10.55 1.01
C GLN A 67 -27.80 -10.56 2.29
N GLN A 68 -27.31 -9.96 3.39
CA GLN A 68 -28.06 -9.95 4.66
C GLN A 68 -29.15 -8.87 4.72
N SER A 69 -29.15 -7.93 3.77
CA SER A 69 -30.20 -6.93 3.61
C SER A 69 -31.34 -7.40 2.70
N ASN A 70 -31.21 -8.56 2.04
CA ASN A 70 -32.17 -9.07 1.05
C ASN A 70 -32.48 -8.03 -0.04
N SER A 71 -31.46 -7.30 -0.48
CA SER A 71 -31.60 -6.19 -1.43
C SER A 71 -30.44 -6.10 -2.40
N LEU A 72 -30.66 -5.42 -3.51
CA LEU A 72 -29.62 -4.90 -4.38
C LEU A 72 -29.38 -3.43 -4.07
N GLY A 73 -28.15 -3.04 -3.74
CA GLY A 73 -27.78 -1.64 -3.54
C GLY A 73 -27.57 -0.97 -4.90
N MET A 74 -28.33 0.09 -5.19
CA MET A 74 -28.22 0.82 -6.45
C MET A 74 -27.35 2.06 -6.27
N ILE A 75 -26.24 2.14 -6.99
CA ILE A 75 -25.24 3.20 -6.89
C ILE A 75 -25.10 3.84 -8.27
N LYS A 76 -25.62 5.07 -8.41
CA LYS A 76 -25.54 5.83 -9.66
C LYS A 76 -24.16 6.44 -9.85
N GLY A 77 -23.58 6.26 -11.04
CA GLY A 77 -22.41 6.96 -11.54
C GLY A 77 -22.81 8.24 -12.28
N PHE A 78 -21.96 9.27 -12.21
CA PHE A 78 -22.20 10.55 -12.89
C PHE A 78 -21.27 10.78 -14.10
N GLY A 79 -20.47 9.78 -14.48
CA GLY A 79 -19.54 9.85 -15.61
C GLY A 79 -18.28 10.68 -15.36
N ASP A 80 -18.15 11.32 -14.20
CA ASP A 80 -16.95 12.04 -13.75
C ASP A 80 -16.18 11.25 -12.67
N GLY A 81 -16.50 9.97 -12.52
CA GLY A 81 -15.98 9.10 -11.48
C GLY A 81 -16.55 9.36 -10.08
N THR A 82 -17.55 10.25 -9.95
CA THR A 82 -18.33 10.38 -8.71
C THR A 82 -19.54 9.46 -8.70
N PHE A 83 -19.92 9.04 -7.50
CA PHE A 83 -20.98 8.05 -7.29
C PHE A 83 -21.86 8.42 -6.12
N ARG A 84 -23.11 7.95 -6.17
CA ARG A 84 -24.07 8.08 -5.07
C ARG A 84 -24.96 6.86 -4.99
N ARG A 85 -25.09 6.27 -3.81
CA ARG A 85 -26.15 5.30 -3.53
C ARG A 85 -27.51 5.99 -3.61
N ILE A 86 -28.37 5.55 -4.52
CA ILE A 86 -29.68 6.16 -4.79
C ILE A 86 -30.84 5.36 -4.23
N ALA A 87 -30.70 4.03 -4.11
CA ALA A 87 -31.77 3.17 -3.65
C ALA A 87 -31.25 1.83 -3.12
N ALA A 88 -32.15 1.08 -2.49
CA ALA A 88 -32.00 -0.35 -2.23
C ALA A 88 -33.23 -1.04 -2.82
N LEU A 89 -33.02 -1.95 -3.77
CA LEU A 89 -34.07 -2.69 -4.44
C LEU A 89 -34.32 -4.01 -3.70
N PRO A 90 -35.49 -4.24 -3.09
CA PRO A 90 -35.78 -5.49 -2.40
C PRO A 90 -35.85 -6.66 -3.37
N VAL A 91 -35.18 -7.77 -3.03
CA VAL A 91 -35.21 -9.02 -3.80
C VAL A 91 -35.57 -10.19 -2.86
N GLY A 92 -35.29 -11.43 -3.27
CA GLY A 92 -35.52 -12.60 -2.44
C GLY A 92 -34.53 -12.70 -1.27
N SER A 93 -34.66 -13.75 -0.47
CA SER A 93 -33.89 -13.91 0.78
C SER A 93 -32.49 -14.48 0.52
N LEU A 94 -31.46 -13.85 1.11
CA LEU A 94 -30.03 -14.09 0.90
C LEU A 94 -29.66 -14.11 -0.60
N PRO A 95 -29.73 -12.97 -1.32
CA PRO A 95 -29.29 -12.91 -2.70
C PRO A 95 -27.79 -13.20 -2.81
N THR A 96 -27.38 -13.92 -3.86
CA THR A 96 -26.02 -14.45 -4.02
C THR A 96 -25.28 -13.93 -5.26
N GLY A 97 -26.02 -13.54 -6.29
CA GLY A 97 -25.47 -13.01 -7.54
C GLY A 97 -26.54 -12.22 -8.30
N VAL A 98 -26.08 -11.34 -9.20
CA VAL A 98 -26.92 -10.53 -10.07
C VAL A 98 -26.29 -10.44 -11.46
N VAL A 99 -27.11 -10.43 -12.50
CA VAL A 99 -26.70 -10.16 -13.88
C VAL A 99 -27.67 -9.20 -14.54
N PHE A 100 -27.17 -8.40 -15.49
CA PHE A 100 -27.91 -7.41 -16.27
C PHE A 100 -28.17 -7.96 -17.68
N ALA A 101 -29.43 -8.20 -18.04
CA ALA A 101 -29.85 -8.75 -19.34
C ALA A 101 -31.33 -8.46 -19.63
N ASP A 102 -31.71 -8.34 -20.89
CA ASP A 102 -33.11 -8.15 -21.32
C ASP A 102 -33.89 -9.48 -21.24
N ALA A 103 -34.44 -9.78 -20.07
CA ALA A 103 -35.15 -11.04 -19.81
C ALA A 103 -36.60 -11.01 -20.32
N THR A 104 -37.13 -9.83 -20.62
CA THR A 104 -38.50 -9.61 -21.12
C THR A 104 -38.57 -9.34 -22.62
N SER A 105 -37.44 -9.31 -23.31
CA SER A 105 -37.31 -9.03 -24.75
C SER A 105 -37.96 -7.70 -25.16
N ASP A 106 -37.98 -6.72 -24.26
CA ASP A 106 -38.57 -5.40 -24.49
C ASP A 106 -37.53 -4.34 -24.92
N GLY A 107 -36.26 -4.75 -25.02
CA GLY A 107 -35.12 -3.90 -25.36
C GLY A 107 -34.57 -3.11 -24.17
N ILE A 108 -35.12 -3.28 -22.98
CA ILE A 108 -34.67 -2.66 -21.74
C ILE A 108 -34.03 -3.75 -20.87
N PRO A 109 -32.77 -3.57 -20.43
CA PRO A 109 -32.16 -4.58 -19.58
C PRO A 109 -32.82 -4.68 -18.19
N ASP A 110 -32.93 -5.92 -17.72
CA ASP A 110 -33.49 -6.30 -16.42
C ASP A 110 -32.39 -6.81 -15.47
N LEU A 111 -32.72 -6.92 -14.18
CA LEU A 111 -31.84 -7.51 -13.16
C LEU A 111 -32.28 -8.93 -12.78
N ILE A 112 -31.49 -9.91 -13.17
CA ILE A 112 -31.69 -11.32 -12.84
C ILE A 112 -30.86 -11.64 -11.59
N THR A 113 -31.52 -12.08 -10.52
CA THR A 113 -30.91 -12.30 -9.20
C THR A 113 -31.15 -13.72 -8.71
N SER A 114 -30.11 -14.40 -8.22
CA SER A 114 -30.23 -15.68 -7.52
C SER A 114 -30.43 -15.45 -6.02
N ASN A 115 -31.40 -16.13 -5.41
CA ASN A 115 -31.74 -15.97 -3.99
C ASN A 115 -31.67 -17.31 -3.26
N LEU A 116 -30.73 -17.44 -2.33
CA LEU A 116 -30.34 -18.71 -1.73
C LEU A 116 -31.45 -19.31 -0.86
N ILE A 117 -32.08 -18.51 0.02
CA ILE A 117 -33.04 -19.01 1.02
C ILE A 117 -34.45 -19.04 0.47
N SER A 118 -34.84 -18.04 -0.33
CA SER A 118 -36.14 -18.10 -1.02
C SER A 118 -36.15 -19.09 -2.19
N GLN A 119 -34.99 -19.69 -2.53
CA GLN A 119 -34.84 -20.75 -3.54
C GLN A 119 -35.46 -20.34 -4.86
N GLU A 120 -35.11 -19.15 -5.34
CA GLU A 120 -35.69 -18.58 -6.55
C GLU A 120 -34.66 -17.79 -7.35
N VAL A 121 -34.84 -17.76 -8.66
CA VAL A 121 -34.24 -16.73 -9.52
C VAL A 121 -35.34 -15.71 -9.81
N SER A 122 -35.06 -14.45 -9.52
CA SER A 122 -35.99 -13.35 -9.71
C SER A 122 -35.48 -12.34 -10.71
N VAL A 123 -36.37 -11.84 -11.55
CA VAL A 123 -36.14 -10.78 -12.53
C VAL A 123 -36.80 -9.51 -12.03
N SER A 124 -36.01 -8.45 -11.83
CA SER A 124 -36.53 -7.11 -11.59
C SER A 124 -36.56 -6.38 -12.93
N VAL A 125 -37.76 -6.08 -13.41
CA VAL A 125 -37.99 -5.56 -14.77
C VAL A 125 -37.66 -4.08 -14.82
N GLY A 126 -36.77 -3.68 -15.73
CA GLY A 126 -36.33 -2.30 -15.90
C GLY A 126 -37.39 -1.41 -16.56
N ASP A 127 -37.42 -0.12 -16.21
CA ASP A 127 -38.26 0.87 -16.88
C ASP A 127 -37.50 1.79 -17.84
N GLY A 128 -36.19 1.56 -18.01
CA GLY A 128 -35.28 2.34 -18.84
C GLY A 128 -34.99 3.74 -18.30
N ARG A 129 -35.32 4.01 -17.03
CA ARG A 129 -35.08 5.28 -16.31
C ARG A 129 -34.50 5.04 -14.92
N GLY A 130 -33.90 3.87 -14.70
CA GLY A 130 -33.31 3.44 -13.42
C GLY A 130 -34.32 2.95 -12.38
N GLY A 131 -35.57 2.72 -12.76
CA GLY A 131 -36.60 2.12 -11.92
C GLY A 131 -36.81 0.63 -12.21
N TYR A 132 -37.15 -0.12 -11.16
CA TYR A 132 -37.48 -1.55 -11.22
C TYR A 132 -38.83 -1.83 -10.56
N PRO A 133 -39.96 -1.39 -11.16
CA PRO A 133 -41.27 -1.43 -10.52
C PRO A 133 -41.89 -2.83 -10.44
N THR A 134 -41.48 -3.74 -11.32
CA THR A 134 -42.04 -5.09 -11.42
C THR A 134 -40.99 -6.12 -11.06
N ARG A 135 -41.36 -7.07 -10.20
CA ARG A 135 -40.53 -8.24 -9.88
C ARG A 135 -41.25 -9.51 -10.30
N ILE A 136 -40.61 -10.28 -11.16
CA ILE A 136 -41.03 -11.62 -11.58
C ILE A 136 -40.11 -12.61 -10.86
N SER A 137 -40.65 -13.74 -10.42
CA SER A 137 -39.84 -14.75 -9.74
C SER A 137 -40.20 -16.15 -10.17
N THR A 138 -39.16 -16.96 -10.37
CA THR A 138 -39.27 -18.38 -10.66
C THR A 138 -38.74 -19.16 -9.47
N SER A 139 -39.62 -19.91 -8.80
CA SER A 139 -39.22 -20.82 -7.73
C SER A 139 -38.45 -22.01 -8.31
N ILE A 140 -37.32 -22.33 -7.68
CA ILE A 140 -36.40 -23.37 -8.11
C ILE A 140 -36.27 -24.39 -6.99
N VAL A 141 -37.16 -25.38 -7.02
CA VAL A 141 -37.26 -26.40 -5.97
C VAL A 141 -36.60 -27.68 -6.46
N PRO A 142 -35.72 -28.35 -5.67
CA PRO A 142 -35.36 -28.08 -4.27
C PRO A 142 -33.89 -27.63 -4.11
N ILE A 143 -33.42 -26.61 -4.83
CA ILE A 143 -32.00 -26.20 -4.78
C ILE A 143 -31.78 -24.83 -4.13
N THR A 144 -30.61 -24.62 -3.53
CA THR A 144 -30.20 -23.33 -2.94
C THR A 144 -29.15 -22.67 -3.84
N PRO A 145 -29.51 -21.66 -4.67
CA PRO A 145 -28.60 -21.12 -5.66
C PRO A 145 -27.50 -20.25 -5.04
N ASN A 146 -26.25 -20.67 -5.20
CA ASN A 146 -25.05 -20.02 -4.66
C ASN A 146 -24.39 -19.03 -5.64
N ALA A 147 -24.58 -19.24 -6.94
CA ALA A 147 -24.10 -18.37 -8.02
C ALA A 147 -25.00 -18.54 -9.24
N LEU A 148 -24.92 -17.58 -10.17
CA LEU A 148 -25.73 -17.47 -11.37
C LEU A 148 -24.84 -17.10 -12.56
N ALA A 149 -25.13 -17.67 -13.72
CA ALA A 149 -24.70 -17.21 -15.04
C ALA A 149 -25.92 -17.13 -15.96
N VAL A 150 -25.85 -16.32 -17.01
CA VAL A 150 -26.91 -16.18 -18.02
C VAL A 150 -26.30 -16.25 -19.42
N GLY A 151 -27.09 -16.68 -20.39
CA GLY A 151 -26.71 -16.87 -21.79
C GLY A 151 -27.89 -17.42 -22.58
N ASP A 152 -27.75 -17.61 -23.89
CA ASP A 152 -28.77 -18.22 -24.73
C ASP A 152 -28.32 -19.65 -25.07
N TRP A 153 -28.75 -20.65 -24.29
CA TRP A 153 -28.26 -22.02 -24.43
C TRP A 153 -29.00 -22.80 -25.53
N ASN A 154 -30.17 -22.32 -25.97
CA ASN A 154 -31.03 -22.98 -26.95
C ASN A 154 -31.13 -22.23 -28.31
N GLY A 155 -30.48 -21.08 -28.43
CA GLY A 155 -30.39 -20.28 -29.65
C GLY A 155 -31.69 -19.55 -30.01
N ASP A 156 -32.59 -19.31 -29.05
CA ASP A 156 -33.88 -18.67 -29.28
C ASP A 156 -33.88 -17.15 -29.08
N GLY A 157 -32.73 -16.59 -28.69
CA GLY A 157 -32.51 -15.16 -28.49
C GLY A 157 -32.99 -14.62 -27.15
N GLN A 158 -33.50 -15.46 -26.24
CA GLN A 158 -33.91 -15.07 -24.89
C GLN A 158 -32.84 -15.46 -23.87
N PRO A 159 -32.60 -14.66 -22.81
CA PRO A 159 -31.69 -15.04 -21.75
C PRO A 159 -32.21 -16.23 -20.94
N ASP A 160 -31.46 -17.31 -20.99
CA ASP A 160 -31.53 -18.45 -20.09
C ASP A 160 -30.63 -18.24 -18.86
N ALA A 161 -30.80 -19.08 -17.83
CA ALA A 161 -30.04 -19.00 -16.59
C ALA A 161 -29.38 -20.34 -16.22
N ALA A 162 -28.22 -20.29 -15.60
CA ALA A 162 -27.56 -21.43 -14.98
C ALA A 162 -27.24 -21.09 -13.52
N VAL A 163 -27.59 -21.95 -12.59
CA VAL A 163 -27.32 -21.78 -11.16
C VAL A 163 -26.69 -23.02 -10.57
N VAL A 164 -25.83 -22.84 -9.55
CA VAL A 164 -25.23 -23.96 -8.82
C VAL A 164 -25.71 -24.01 -7.38
N SER A 165 -25.87 -25.21 -6.83
CA SER A 165 -26.23 -25.42 -5.44
C SER A 165 -25.13 -26.17 -4.70
N GLY A 166 -24.40 -25.43 -3.86
CA GLY A 166 -23.27 -25.97 -3.10
C GLY A 166 -23.68 -27.09 -2.15
N SER A 167 -24.85 -26.99 -1.52
CA SER A 167 -25.35 -27.96 -0.54
C SER A 167 -25.76 -29.31 -1.16
N LEU A 168 -26.03 -29.31 -2.47
CA LEU A 168 -26.56 -30.47 -3.19
C LEU A 168 -25.62 -31.00 -4.28
N ASN A 169 -24.52 -30.29 -4.57
CA ASN A 169 -23.55 -30.64 -5.61
C ASN A 169 -24.20 -30.75 -6.99
N VAL A 170 -24.96 -29.72 -7.37
CA VAL A 170 -25.73 -29.70 -8.62
C VAL A 170 -25.58 -28.37 -9.35
N LEU A 171 -25.55 -28.48 -10.68
CA LEU A 171 -25.77 -27.40 -11.64
C LEU A 171 -27.21 -27.55 -12.14
N LEU A 172 -27.94 -26.44 -12.23
CA LEU A 172 -29.28 -26.40 -12.80
C LEU A 172 -29.33 -25.33 -13.88
N THR A 173 -29.77 -25.70 -15.08
CA THR A 173 -30.04 -24.77 -16.17
C THR A 173 -31.54 -24.53 -16.25
N LEU A 174 -31.91 -23.29 -16.58
CA LEU A 174 -33.28 -22.83 -16.71
C LEU A 174 -33.47 -22.13 -18.05
N ILE A 175 -34.50 -22.51 -18.80
CA ILE A 175 -34.84 -21.87 -20.08
C ILE A 175 -35.71 -20.64 -19.86
N GLY A 176 -35.30 -19.50 -20.42
CA GLY A 176 -36.03 -18.24 -20.41
C GLY A 176 -37.25 -18.29 -21.33
N ASN A 177 -38.33 -17.62 -20.92
CA ASN A 177 -39.56 -17.57 -21.70
C ASN A 177 -39.84 -16.21 -22.34
N GLY A 178 -38.87 -15.28 -22.26
CA GLY A 178 -38.95 -13.95 -22.88
C GLY A 178 -39.97 -13.03 -22.23
N THR A 179 -40.56 -13.43 -21.10
CA THR A 179 -41.44 -12.59 -20.28
C THR A 179 -40.87 -12.41 -18.87
N GLY A 180 -39.55 -12.57 -18.70
CA GLY A 180 -38.85 -12.55 -17.42
C GLY A 180 -39.06 -13.78 -16.53
N GLY A 181 -39.72 -14.83 -17.03
CA GLY A 181 -39.90 -16.10 -16.32
C GLY A 181 -38.95 -17.17 -16.86
N PHE A 182 -38.71 -18.20 -16.04
CA PHE A 182 -37.96 -19.39 -16.46
C PHE A 182 -38.84 -20.64 -16.33
N THR A 183 -38.78 -21.56 -17.30
CA THR A 183 -39.70 -22.70 -17.40
C THR A 183 -39.01 -24.03 -17.21
N ASP A 184 -38.27 -24.48 -18.23
CA ASP A 184 -37.67 -25.81 -18.27
C ASP A 184 -36.43 -25.83 -17.40
N GLN A 185 -36.31 -26.85 -16.55
CA GLN A 185 -35.21 -26.99 -15.60
C GLN A 185 -34.50 -28.32 -15.83
N VAL A 186 -33.20 -28.27 -16.13
CA VAL A 186 -32.38 -29.47 -16.29
C VAL A 186 -31.26 -29.49 -15.26
N GLN A 187 -31.16 -30.60 -14.54
CA GLN A 187 -30.21 -30.76 -13.43
C GLN A 187 -29.06 -31.68 -13.82
N TYR A 188 -27.85 -31.24 -13.49
CA TYR A 188 -26.60 -31.94 -13.70
C TYR A 188 -25.87 -32.13 -12.37
N ALA A 189 -25.25 -33.30 -12.18
CA ALA A 189 -24.44 -33.55 -11.00
C ALA A 189 -23.04 -32.93 -11.14
N THR A 190 -22.59 -32.20 -10.13
CA THR A 190 -21.27 -31.56 -10.13
C THR A 190 -20.32 -32.23 -9.13
N GLY A 191 -19.09 -31.73 -9.07
CA GLY A 191 -18.20 -31.96 -7.93
C GLY A 191 -18.75 -31.37 -6.63
N ALA A 192 -18.05 -31.61 -5.53
CA ALA A 192 -18.45 -31.21 -4.20
C ALA A 192 -18.33 -29.68 -3.99
N TYR A 193 -19.41 -29.10 -3.47
CA TYR A 193 -19.56 -27.71 -3.08
C TYR A 193 -19.23 -26.72 -4.23
N PRO A 194 -20.01 -26.73 -5.34
CA PRO A 194 -19.84 -25.75 -6.42
C PRO A 194 -20.05 -24.32 -5.92
N LYS A 195 -19.13 -23.43 -6.29
CA LYS A 195 -19.09 -22.02 -5.86
C LYS A 195 -19.45 -21.03 -6.95
N GLN A 196 -19.10 -21.33 -8.20
CA GLN A 196 -19.32 -20.44 -9.33
C GLN A 196 -19.67 -21.26 -10.57
N VAL A 197 -20.49 -20.66 -11.44
CA VAL A 197 -20.70 -21.09 -12.82
C VAL A 197 -20.35 -19.92 -13.74
N ILE A 198 -19.66 -20.20 -14.84
CA ILE A 198 -19.29 -19.21 -15.86
C ILE A 198 -19.68 -19.76 -17.22
N ALA A 199 -20.17 -18.87 -18.10
CA ALA A 199 -20.54 -19.19 -19.46
C ALA A 199 -19.53 -18.64 -20.45
N ALA A 200 -19.10 -19.46 -21.41
CA ALA A 200 -18.21 -19.08 -22.50
C ALA A 200 -18.27 -20.14 -23.61
N ASP A 201 -17.78 -19.83 -24.81
CA ASP A 201 -17.55 -20.83 -25.85
C ASP A 201 -16.11 -21.37 -25.70
N PHE A 202 -15.96 -22.54 -25.07
CA PHE A 202 -14.65 -23.11 -24.76
C PHE A 202 -14.10 -24.00 -25.89
N ASN A 203 -14.87 -24.28 -26.95
CA ASN A 203 -14.43 -25.08 -28.11
C ASN A 203 -14.57 -24.35 -29.46
N LEU A 204 -15.05 -23.10 -29.44
CA LEU A 204 -15.29 -22.26 -30.61
C LEU A 204 -16.29 -22.88 -31.60
N ASP A 205 -17.29 -23.62 -31.10
CA ASP A 205 -18.35 -24.18 -31.94
C ASP A 205 -19.56 -23.25 -32.12
N GLY A 206 -19.50 -22.06 -31.52
CA GLY A 206 -20.53 -21.03 -31.56
C GLY A 206 -21.68 -21.26 -30.60
N LYS A 207 -21.58 -22.26 -29.70
CA LYS A 207 -22.56 -22.55 -28.67
C LYS A 207 -21.96 -22.23 -27.31
N ALA A 208 -22.83 -21.84 -26.39
CA ALA A 208 -22.38 -21.49 -25.06
C ALA A 208 -22.17 -22.75 -24.21
N ASP A 209 -20.97 -22.89 -23.65
CA ASP A 209 -20.57 -23.92 -22.69
C ASP A 209 -20.61 -23.36 -21.25
N LEU A 210 -20.50 -24.23 -20.25
CA LEU A 210 -20.46 -23.86 -18.83
C LEU A 210 -19.23 -24.42 -18.11
N ALA A 211 -18.54 -23.58 -17.34
CA ALA A 211 -17.51 -24.00 -16.39
C ALA A 211 -18.03 -23.90 -14.95
N VAL A 212 -17.95 -25.00 -14.19
CA VAL A 212 -18.37 -25.06 -12.77
C VAL A 212 -17.15 -25.24 -11.87
N VAL A 213 -16.92 -24.28 -10.98
CA VAL A 213 -15.84 -24.31 -9.99
C VAL A 213 -16.30 -25.02 -8.72
N ASN A 214 -15.69 -26.17 -8.41
CA ASN A 214 -16.04 -27.03 -7.27
C ASN A 214 -15.02 -26.88 -6.13
N ASN A 215 -15.42 -26.19 -5.07
CA ASN A 215 -14.54 -25.80 -3.99
C ASN A 215 -14.02 -26.99 -3.17
N SER A 216 -14.88 -27.92 -2.75
CA SER A 216 -14.45 -29.04 -1.91
C SER A 216 -13.86 -30.21 -2.72
N SER A 217 -14.16 -30.27 -4.02
CA SER A 217 -13.55 -31.24 -4.93
C SER A 217 -12.25 -30.75 -5.57
N ASN A 218 -11.82 -29.51 -5.34
CA ASN A 218 -10.62 -28.91 -5.96
C ASN A 218 -10.59 -29.13 -7.48
N SER A 219 -11.68 -28.76 -8.17
CA SER A 219 -11.79 -29.00 -9.61
C SER A 219 -12.67 -27.98 -10.33
N ILE A 220 -12.46 -27.87 -11.64
CA ILE A 220 -13.33 -27.16 -12.58
C ILE A 220 -13.94 -28.19 -13.52
N GLN A 221 -15.26 -28.23 -13.65
CA GLN A 221 -15.95 -29.09 -14.61
C GLN A 221 -16.40 -28.26 -15.81
N ILE A 222 -16.04 -28.69 -17.02
CA ILE A 222 -16.41 -28.05 -18.28
C ILE A 222 -17.54 -28.85 -18.93
N TRP A 223 -18.67 -28.18 -19.17
CA TRP A 223 -19.89 -28.74 -19.70
C TRP A 223 -20.16 -28.15 -21.08
N ARG A 224 -20.19 -28.99 -22.11
CA ARG A 224 -20.42 -28.58 -23.50
C ARG A 224 -21.89 -28.37 -23.77
N GLY A 225 -22.24 -27.23 -24.33
CA GLY A 225 -23.58 -26.92 -24.79
C GLY A 225 -23.89 -27.60 -26.13
N ASP A 226 -25.06 -28.21 -26.24
CA ASP A 226 -25.54 -28.75 -27.52
C ASP A 226 -26.22 -27.70 -28.42
N GLY A 227 -26.47 -26.50 -27.88
CA GLY A 227 -27.17 -25.39 -28.54
C GLY A 227 -28.68 -25.57 -28.60
N ALA A 228 -29.23 -26.55 -27.89
CA ALA A 228 -30.66 -26.82 -27.73
C ALA A 228 -31.06 -26.83 -26.24
N GLY A 229 -30.25 -26.22 -25.38
CA GLY A 229 -30.43 -26.16 -23.92
C GLY A 229 -29.84 -27.34 -23.13
N GLY A 230 -29.22 -28.31 -23.79
CA GLY A 230 -28.60 -29.47 -23.17
C GLY A 230 -27.09 -29.32 -22.95
N PHE A 231 -26.59 -29.89 -21.85
CA PHE A 231 -25.17 -29.89 -21.50
C PHE A 231 -24.63 -31.30 -21.26
N ALA A 232 -23.41 -31.55 -21.72
CA ALA A 232 -22.67 -32.78 -21.46
C ALA A 232 -21.31 -32.49 -20.80
N LEU A 233 -20.97 -33.18 -19.71
CA LEU A 233 -19.66 -33.05 -19.09
C LEU A 233 -18.58 -33.54 -20.07
N ASP A 234 -17.68 -32.65 -20.44
CA ASP A 234 -16.59 -32.92 -21.38
C ASP A 234 -15.29 -33.23 -20.63
N THR A 235 -14.89 -32.33 -19.74
CA THR A 235 -13.66 -32.51 -18.96
C THR A 235 -13.77 -32.01 -17.53
N THR A 236 -12.88 -32.50 -16.67
CA THR A 236 -12.71 -32.03 -15.30
C THR A 236 -11.24 -31.71 -15.07
N LEU A 237 -10.95 -30.43 -14.83
CA LEU A 237 -9.62 -29.93 -14.53
C LEU A 237 -9.39 -30.01 -13.03
N ALA A 238 -8.22 -30.49 -12.62
CA ALA A 238 -7.80 -30.41 -11.22
C ALA A 238 -7.33 -28.99 -10.91
N THR A 239 -7.79 -28.42 -9.80
CA THR A 239 -7.26 -27.18 -9.22
C THR A 239 -6.45 -27.49 -7.98
N ASP A 240 -5.90 -26.43 -7.39
CA ASP A 240 -5.34 -26.51 -6.05
C ASP A 240 -6.46 -26.41 -4.99
N VAL A 241 -6.10 -26.20 -3.73
CA VAL A 241 -7.02 -26.30 -2.60
C VAL A 241 -8.05 -25.16 -2.56
N ALA A 242 -9.33 -25.56 -2.41
CA ALA A 242 -10.47 -24.68 -2.15
C ALA A 242 -10.63 -23.54 -3.17
N PRO A 243 -10.78 -23.83 -4.48
CA PRO A 243 -11.04 -22.80 -5.48
C PRO A 243 -12.34 -22.05 -5.16
N GLN A 244 -12.33 -20.72 -5.27
CA GLN A 244 -13.49 -19.86 -4.97
C GLN A 244 -14.03 -19.21 -6.23
N GLY A 245 -13.29 -18.24 -6.77
CA GLY A 245 -13.65 -17.50 -7.97
C GLY A 245 -12.79 -17.88 -9.17
N ALA A 246 -13.29 -17.58 -10.36
CA ALA A 246 -12.65 -17.78 -11.63
C ALA A 246 -13.08 -16.69 -12.63
N ALA A 247 -12.26 -16.48 -13.66
CA ALA A 247 -12.56 -15.62 -14.79
C ALA A 247 -12.16 -16.33 -16.10
N VAL A 248 -12.80 -15.92 -17.19
CA VAL A 248 -12.57 -16.44 -18.54
C VAL A 248 -12.23 -15.28 -19.46
N ALA A 249 -11.16 -15.42 -20.22
CA ALA A 249 -10.75 -14.50 -21.27
C ALA A 249 -9.71 -15.18 -22.17
N ASP A 250 -9.38 -14.55 -23.29
CA ASP A 250 -8.22 -14.94 -24.10
C ASP A 250 -6.97 -14.21 -23.55
N PHE A 251 -6.13 -14.91 -22.80
CA PHE A 251 -4.94 -14.34 -22.17
C PHE A 251 -3.69 -14.43 -23.04
N ASN A 252 -3.74 -15.21 -24.13
CA ASN A 252 -2.61 -15.44 -25.02
C ASN A 252 -2.83 -14.91 -26.46
N GLY A 253 -3.99 -14.34 -26.75
CA GLY A 253 -4.35 -13.73 -28.04
C GLY A 253 -4.61 -14.74 -29.15
N ASP A 254 -4.90 -16.02 -28.85
CA ASP A 254 -5.12 -17.06 -29.85
C ASP A 254 -6.59 -17.22 -30.27
N GLY A 255 -7.50 -16.46 -29.65
CA GLY A 255 -8.93 -16.46 -29.89
C GLY A 255 -9.69 -17.59 -29.18
N ILE A 256 -9.03 -18.36 -28.31
CA ILE A 256 -9.64 -19.44 -27.52
C ILE A 256 -9.81 -18.96 -26.07
N SER A 257 -10.93 -19.33 -25.46
CA SER A 257 -11.22 -19.02 -24.05
C SER A 257 -10.26 -19.78 -23.11
N ASP A 258 -9.51 -19.03 -22.30
CA ASP A 258 -8.69 -19.53 -21.20
C ASP A 258 -9.44 -19.38 -19.86
N ILE A 259 -8.95 -20.05 -18.80
CA ILE A 259 -9.55 -19.95 -17.45
C ILE A 259 -8.49 -19.58 -16.42
N VAL A 260 -8.78 -18.61 -15.57
CA VAL A 260 -8.05 -18.38 -14.30
C VAL A 260 -8.91 -18.78 -13.11
N VAL A 261 -8.32 -19.36 -12.08
CA VAL A 261 -9.01 -19.78 -10.85
C VAL A 261 -8.25 -19.34 -9.60
N CYS A 262 -8.96 -18.77 -8.64
CA CYS A 262 -8.45 -18.35 -7.34
C CYS A 262 -8.53 -19.50 -6.34
N ASN A 263 -7.37 -20.08 -5.99
CA ASN A 263 -7.26 -21.15 -5.00
C ASN A 263 -7.04 -20.57 -3.61
N PHE A 264 -8.15 -20.24 -2.95
CA PHE A 264 -8.17 -19.59 -1.63
C PHE A 264 -7.50 -20.40 -0.51
N GLY A 265 -7.42 -21.73 -0.65
CA GLY A 265 -6.86 -22.60 0.40
C GLY A 265 -5.34 -22.49 0.53
N VAL A 266 -4.65 -22.12 -0.54
CA VAL A 266 -3.18 -22.11 -0.67
C VAL A 266 -2.63 -20.80 -1.22
N ASP A 267 -3.47 -19.76 -1.28
CA ASP A 267 -3.08 -18.40 -1.65
C ASP A 267 -2.41 -18.27 -3.04
N ASN A 268 -2.90 -19.02 -4.02
CA ASN A 268 -2.42 -18.97 -5.40
C ASN A 268 -3.56 -18.84 -6.43
N VAL A 269 -3.21 -18.49 -7.66
CA VAL A 269 -4.12 -18.46 -8.82
C VAL A 269 -3.58 -19.38 -9.90
N GLY A 270 -4.40 -20.30 -10.39
CA GLY A 270 -4.06 -21.17 -11.53
C GLY A 270 -4.59 -20.60 -12.84
N VAL A 271 -3.74 -20.55 -13.87
CA VAL A 271 -4.09 -20.10 -15.23
C VAL A 271 -4.03 -21.32 -16.16
N TYR A 272 -5.17 -21.67 -16.77
CA TYR A 272 -5.35 -22.80 -17.68
C TYR A 272 -5.56 -22.25 -19.09
N LEU A 273 -4.55 -22.37 -19.94
CA LEU A 273 -4.68 -21.95 -21.34
C LEU A 273 -5.49 -22.98 -22.12
N GLY A 274 -6.47 -22.50 -22.88
CA GLY A 274 -7.26 -23.26 -23.82
C GLY A 274 -6.40 -23.82 -24.94
N THR A 275 -6.93 -24.81 -25.63
CA THR A 275 -6.26 -25.45 -26.76
C THR A 275 -7.23 -25.57 -27.93
N PRO A 276 -6.75 -25.56 -29.19
CA PRO A 276 -7.63 -25.67 -30.36
C PRO A 276 -8.46 -26.97 -30.43
N ALA A 277 -8.10 -27.98 -29.62
CA ALA A 277 -8.85 -29.22 -29.50
C ALA A 277 -10.02 -29.13 -28.49
N GLY A 278 -10.27 -27.95 -27.90
CA GLY A 278 -11.24 -27.71 -26.83
C GLY A 278 -10.75 -28.11 -25.43
N GLY A 279 -9.53 -28.64 -25.29
CA GLY A 279 -8.94 -28.98 -24.00
C GLY A 279 -8.18 -27.81 -23.36
N PHE A 280 -7.60 -28.05 -22.18
CA PHE A 280 -6.76 -27.07 -21.46
C PHE A 280 -5.35 -27.63 -21.21
N GLY A 281 -4.34 -26.76 -21.29
CA GLY A 281 -2.97 -27.06 -20.91
C GLY A 281 -2.77 -27.22 -19.39
N PRO A 282 -1.57 -27.64 -18.94
CA PRO A 282 -1.23 -27.63 -17.52
C PRO A 282 -1.24 -26.18 -16.98
N PRO A 283 -1.67 -25.97 -15.71
CA PRO A 283 -1.80 -24.62 -15.20
C PRO A 283 -0.45 -23.97 -14.90
N SER A 284 -0.30 -22.69 -15.24
CA SER A 284 0.71 -21.82 -14.63
C SER A 284 0.19 -21.22 -13.33
N ILE A 285 1.05 -21.09 -12.33
CA ILE A 285 0.66 -20.64 -11.00
C ILE A 285 1.14 -19.21 -10.74
N LEU A 286 0.22 -18.34 -10.32
CA LEU A 286 0.47 -16.97 -9.88
C LEU A 286 0.32 -16.88 -8.35
N THR A 287 1.02 -15.94 -7.72
CA THR A 287 1.06 -15.74 -6.26
C THR A 287 0.60 -14.32 -5.91
N PRO A 288 -0.72 -14.04 -5.96
CA PRO A 288 -1.26 -12.67 -5.87
C PRO A 288 -1.15 -12.07 -4.47
N GLY A 289 -1.01 -12.90 -3.44
CA GLY A 289 -1.14 -12.50 -2.04
C GLY A 289 -2.20 -13.35 -1.33
N PHE A 290 -2.66 -12.92 -0.16
CA PHE A 290 -3.43 -13.77 0.76
C PHE A 290 -4.93 -13.78 0.48
N GLY A 291 -5.49 -14.99 0.41
CA GLY A 291 -6.92 -15.24 0.22
C GLY A 291 -7.44 -14.76 -1.13
N PRO A 292 -6.85 -15.17 -2.27
CA PRO A 292 -7.40 -14.87 -3.58
C PRO A 292 -8.83 -15.41 -3.66
N ARG A 293 -9.79 -14.54 -3.94
CA ARG A 293 -11.21 -14.87 -3.80
C ARG A 293 -12.00 -14.74 -5.09
N ALA A 294 -11.74 -13.69 -5.86
CA ALA A 294 -12.28 -13.50 -7.20
C ALA A 294 -11.21 -12.93 -8.14
N ALA A 295 -11.44 -13.14 -9.43
CA ALA A 295 -10.61 -12.65 -10.52
C ALA A 295 -11.50 -11.91 -11.53
N VAL A 296 -10.98 -10.85 -12.15
CA VAL A 296 -11.58 -10.17 -13.29
C VAL A 296 -10.51 -9.96 -14.35
N ALA A 297 -10.84 -10.30 -15.60
CA ALA A 297 -9.96 -10.11 -16.74
C ALA A 297 -10.35 -8.84 -17.50
N THR A 298 -9.39 -7.96 -17.77
CA THR A 298 -9.61 -6.70 -18.52
C THR A 298 -8.27 -6.16 -18.99
N ASP A 299 -8.26 -5.32 -20.02
CA ASP A 299 -7.07 -4.53 -20.39
C ASP A 299 -7.00 -3.31 -19.45
N ILE A 300 -6.31 -3.44 -18.31
CA ILE A 300 -6.30 -2.41 -17.26
C ILE A 300 -5.33 -1.28 -17.60
N ASN A 301 -4.34 -1.53 -18.46
CA ASN A 301 -3.32 -0.54 -18.85
C ASN A 301 -3.50 0.00 -20.28
N ASN A 302 -4.53 -0.43 -20.99
CA ASN A 302 -4.84 -0.07 -22.38
C ASN A 302 -3.72 -0.43 -23.37
N ASP A 303 -3.00 -1.54 -23.15
CA ASP A 303 -1.93 -2.01 -24.04
C ASP A 303 -2.43 -3.02 -25.11
N GLY A 304 -3.72 -3.33 -25.10
CA GLY A 304 -4.38 -4.25 -26.01
C GLY A 304 -4.24 -5.72 -25.60
N ARG A 305 -3.73 -6.02 -24.41
CA ARG A 305 -3.60 -7.38 -23.86
C ARG A 305 -4.50 -7.54 -22.65
N THR A 306 -4.97 -8.76 -22.45
CA THR A 306 -5.81 -9.07 -21.30
C THR A 306 -4.97 -9.14 -20.02
N ASP A 307 -5.24 -8.26 -19.07
CA ASP A 307 -4.69 -8.24 -17.72
C ASP A 307 -5.65 -8.92 -16.73
N LEU A 308 -5.21 -9.02 -15.47
CA LEU A 308 -5.95 -9.70 -14.41
C LEU A 308 -5.96 -8.90 -13.10
N VAL A 309 -7.13 -8.72 -12.50
CA VAL A 309 -7.32 -8.17 -11.16
C VAL A 309 -7.85 -9.25 -10.23
N VAL A 310 -7.20 -9.47 -9.08
CA VAL A 310 -7.52 -10.53 -8.12
C VAL A 310 -7.82 -9.95 -6.74
N THR A 311 -9.01 -10.19 -6.18
CA THR A 311 -9.34 -9.76 -4.82
C THR A 311 -8.68 -10.65 -3.77
N LEU A 312 -8.16 -10.04 -2.71
CA LEU A 312 -7.41 -10.68 -1.63
C LEU A 312 -8.12 -10.45 -0.30
N SER A 313 -8.75 -11.49 0.22
CA SER A 313 -9.71 -11.38 1.32
C SER A 313 -9.16 -11.78 2.69
N ARG A 314 -7.91 -12.26 2.78
CA ARG A 314 -7.27 -12.65 4.06
C ARG A 314 -6.29 -11.60 4.59
N VAL A 315 -6.26 -10.42 3.98
CA VAL A 315 -5.58 -9.25 4.53
C VAL A 315 -6.51 -8.62 5.58
N SER A 316 -6.10 -8.61 6.84
CA SER A 316 -6.91 -8.15 7.97
C SER A 316 -6.91 -6.61 8.07
N GLY A 317 -8.01 -6.02 8.55
CA GLY A 317 -8.18 -4.56 8.72
C GLY A 317 -8.39 -3.78 7.42
N VAL A 318 -7.73 -4.15 6.33
CA VAL A 318 -7.85 -3.55 4.99
C VAL A 318 -7.83 -4.68 3.95
N GLY A 319 -8.72 -4.64 2.96
CA GLY A 319 -8.69 -5.59 1.86
C GLY A 319 -7.66 -5.21 0.81
N GLN A 320 -7.34 -6.13 -0.10
CA GLN A 320 -6.51 -5.77 -1.24
C GLN A 320 -7.03 -6.34 -2.56
N ALA A 321 -6.56 -5.80 -3.68
CA ALA A 321 -6.61 -6.45 -4.96
C ALA A 321 -5.21 -6.47 -5.61
N ALA A 322 -4.77 -7.62 -6.10
CA ALA A 322 -3.55 -7.73 -6.89
C ALA A 322 -3.86 -7.48 -8.36
N VAL A 323 -2.99 -6.74 -9.06
CA VAL A 323 -3.10 -6.49 -10.49
C VAL A 323 -1.96 -7.21 -11.20
N TYR A 324 -2.25 -7.90 -12.29
CA TYR A 324 -1.31 -8.67 -13.09
C TYR A 324 -1.38 -8.18 -14.52
N LEU A 325 -0.27 -7.64 -15.03
CA LEU A 325 -0.19 -7.25 -16.43
C LEU A 325 0.12 -8.45 -17.31
N GLY A 326 -0.75 -8.72 -18.28
CA GLY A 326 -0.64 -9.79 -19.25
C GLY A 326 0.40 -9.47 -20.31
N ASN A 327 1.24 -10.44 -20.64
CA ASN A 327 2.20 -10.30 -21.74
C ASN A 327 1.60 -10.65 -23.10
N GLY A 328 0.32 -11.02 -23.18
CA GLY A 328 -0.35 -11.44 -24.41
C GLY A 328 0.12 -12.80 -24.95
N SER A 329 0.72 -13.63 -24.11
CA SER A 329 1.12 -15.01 -24.41
C SER A 329 0.76 -15.95 -23.25
N GLY A 330 -0.20 -15.56 -22.41
CA GLY A 330 -0.62 -16.29 -21.21
C GLY A 330 0.30 -16.13 -19.99
N GLY A 331 1.34 -15.30 -20.07
CA GLY A 331 2.19 -14.95 -18.93
C GLY A 331 1.77 -13.63 -18.29
N PHE A 332 1.97 -13.51 -16.98
CA PHE A 332 1.58 -12.32 -16.22
C PHE A 332 2.70 -11.80 -15.34
N THR A 333 2.74 -10.48 -15.16
CA THR A 333 3.65 -9.79 -14.23
C THR A 333 2.84 -9.11 -13.14
N LEU A 334 3.03 -9.55 -11.89
CA LEU A 334 2.39 -8.94 -10.72
C LEU A 334 2.83 -7.48 -10.57
N GLN A 335 1.85 -6.60 -10.43
CA GLN A 335 2.00 -5.22 -9.96
C GLN A 335 1.71 -5.14 -8.46
N ALA A 336 2.03 -3.99 -7.85
CA ALA A 336 1.73 -3.76 -6.44
C ALA A 336 0.23 -3.96 -6.14
N PRO A 337 -0.13 -4.69 -5.06
CA PRO A 337 -1.52 -4.81 -4.65
C PRO A 337 -2.10 -3.48 -4.17
N VAL A 338 -3.33 -3.18 -4.57
CA VAL A 338 -4.07 -1.99 -4.17
C VAL A 338 -4.91 -2.24 -2.94
N ASN A 339 -5.02 -1.24 -2.07
CA ASN A 339 -5.90 -1.32 -0.91
C ASN A 339 -7.37 -1.17 -1.33
N THR A 340 -8.21 -2.00 -0.75
CA THR A 340 -9.67 -2.00 -0.87
C THR A 340 -10.30 -1.98 0.52
N GLY A 341 -11.62 -1.94 0.61
CA GLY A 341 -12.32 -2.21 1.86
C GLY A 341 -12.11 -3.63 2.35
N PRO A 342 -12.34 -3.89 3.65
CA PRO A 342 -11.95 -5.13 4.29
C PRO A 342 -12.70 -6.36 3.75
N VAL A 343 -11.97 -7.46 3.60
CA VAL A 343 -12.47 -8.75 3.09
C VAL A 343 -13.19 -8.62 1.74
N PRO A 344 -12.49 -8.17 0.67
CA PRO A 344 -13.06 -8.04 -0.66
C PRO A 344 -13.48 -9.42 -1.17
N ASN A 345 -14.71 -9.53 -1.64
CA ASN A 345 -15.27 -10.78 -2.17
C ASN A 345 -15.08 -10.86 -3.67
N THR A 346 -15.69 -9.92 -4.39
CA THR A 346 -15.64 -9.83 -5.85
C THR A 346 -15.08 -8.50 -6.31
N ALA A 347 -14.70 -8.44 -7.57
CA ALA A 347 -14.44 -7.20 -8.28
C ALA A 347 -15.31 -7.09 -9.54
N THR A 348 -15.46 -5.88 -10.05
CA THR A 348 -15.94 -5.55 -11.41
C THR A 348 -15.11 -4.37 -11.92
N VAL A 349 -15.12 -4.13 -13.22
CA VAL A 349 -14.29 -3.12 -13.87
C VAL A 349 -15.12 -2.33 -14.87
N GLY A 350 -14.69 -1.10 -15.14
CA GLY A 350 -15.34 -0.22 -16.11
C GLY A 350 -14.68 1.15 -16.13
N ASP A 351 -14.83 1.89 -17.22
CA ASP A 351 -14.41 3.28 -17.31
C ASP A 351 -15.54 4.18 -16.75
N PHE A 352 -15.52 4.47 -15.45
CA PHE A 352 -16.62 5.19 -14.79
C PHE A 352 -16.48 6.71 -14.85
N ASN A 353 -15.31 7.20 -15.26
CA ASN A 353 -15.00 8.62 -15.42
C ASN A 353 -14.82 9.03 -16.90
N GLN A 354 -15.00 8.10 -17.83
CA GLN A 354 -14.87 8.27 -19.27
C GLN A 354 -13.51 8.82 -19.70
N ASP A 355 -12.45 8.48 -18.95
CA ASP A 355 -11.08 8.92 -19.26
C ASP A 355 -10.33 7.95 -20.19
N GLY A 356 -10.98 6.84 -20.55
CA GLY A 356 -10.46 5.79 -21.41
C GLY A 356 -9.73 4.69 -20.65
N ASN A 357 -9.50 4.81 -19.34
CA ASN A 357 -8.88 3.77 -18.53
C ASN A 357 -9.94 2.95 -17.78
N GLN A 358 -9.69 1.65 -17.64
CA GLN A 358 -10.55 0.78 -16.86
C GLN A 358 -10.28 0.99 -15.36
N ASP A 359 -11.31 1.37 -14.61
CA ASP A 359 -11.30 1.44 -13.15
C ASP A 359 -11.68 0.10 -12.52
N VAL A 360 -11.42 -0.04 -11.21
CA VAL A 360 -11.74 -1.25 -10.44
C VAL A 360 -12.73 -0.94 -9.33
N VAL A 361 -13.75 -1.79 -9.19
CA VAL A 361 -14.72 -1.76 -8.11
C VAL A 361 -14.63 -3.07 -7.33
N THR A 362 -14.46 -3.03 -6.01
CA THR A 362 -14.50 -4.22 -5.15
C THR A 362 -15.63 -4.17 -4.14
N VAL A 363 -16.14 -5.33 -3.78
CA VAL A 363 -17.23 -5.47 -2.80
C VAL A 363 -16.70 -6.08 -1.51
N ASN A 364 -16.89 -5.40 -0.38
CA ASN A 364 -16.15 -5.66 0.85
C ASN A 364 -17.08 -6.20 1.95
N LEU A 365 -16.92 -7.48 2.31
CA LEU A 365 -17.90 -8.20 3.13
C LEU A 365 -18.12 -7.61 4.53
N THR A 366 -17.03 -7.40 5.26
CA THR A 366 -17.10 -7.01 6.68
C THR A 366 -17.14 -5.50 6.86
N GLY A 367 -16.74 -4.75 5.82
CA GLY A 367 -16.83 -3.30 5.78
C GLY A 367 -18.23 -2.79 5.41
N ASN A 368 -19.09 -3.64 4.83
CA ASN A 368 -20.37 -3.24 4.24
C ASN A 368 -20.21 -2.08 3.23
N THR A 369 -19.13 -2.13 2.45
CA THR A 369 -18.78 -1.10 1.48
C THR A 369 -18.55 -1.69 0.09
N VAL A 370 -18.66 -0.84 -0.91
CA VAL A 370 -18.04 -1.00 -2.22
C VAL A 370 -16.88 -0.01 -2.30
N SER A 371 -15.68 -0.48 -2.66
CA SER A 371 -14.54 0.39 -2.93
C SER A 371 -14.42 0.65 -4.42
N ILE A 372 -14.23 1.91 -4.80
CA ILE A 372 -14.02 2.33 -6.17
C ILE A 372 -12.60 2.87 -6.28
N LEU A 373 -11.83 2.31 -7.19
CA LEU A 373 -10.43 2.60 -7.44
C LEU A 373 -10.31 3.14 -8.87
N GLN A 374 -10.12 4.44 -8.98
CA GLN A 374 -10.00 5.13 -10.27
C GLN A 374 -8.60 4.95 -10.85
N ASN A 375 -8.52 4.43 -12.07
CA ASN A 375 -7.29 4.27 -12.82
C ASN A 375 -7.04 5.52 -13.67
N THR A 376 -5.84 6.08 -13.62
CA THR A 376 -5.51 7.35 -14.30
C THR A 376 -4.62 7.18 -15.52
N GLY A 377 -4.34 5.93 -15.92
CA GLY A 377 -3.49 5.60 -17.06
C GLY A 377 -2.00 5.73 -16.76
N GLY A 378 -1.24 4.68 -17.07
CA GLY A 378 0.19 4.55 -16.75
C GLY A 378 0.48 3.27 -15.96
N ALA A 379 1.74 2.81 -15.97
CA ALA A 379 2.14 1.65 -15.18
C ALA A 379 1.84 1.91 -13.70
N PHE A 380 1.04 1.02 -13.13
CA PHE A 380 0.58 1.07 -11.75
C PHE A 380 1.78 0.90 -10.79
N LEU A 381 2.26 1.99 -10.20
CA LEU A 381 3.36 1.95 -9.23
C LEU A 381 3.03 2.85 -8.04
N LEU A 382 2.63 2.20 -6.95
CA LEU A 382 2.90 2.65 -5.57
C LEU A 382 2.69 1.47 -4.60
N GLY A 383 3.82 1.00 -4.04
CA GLY A 383 3.93 0.14 -2.86
C GLY A 383 3.94 -1.38 -3.10
N SER A 384 5.03 -1.94 -3.65
CA SER A 384 5.27 -3.39 -3.53
C SER A 384 5.44 -3.76 -2.06
N LYS A 385 4.60 -4.66 -1.55
CA LYS A 385 4.78 -5.29 -0.25
C LYS A 385 5.63 -6.54 -0.42
N VAL A 386 6.77 -6.61 0.26
CA VAL A 386 7.58 -7.82 0.32
C VAL A 386 7.44 -8.42 1.72
N PRO A 387 6.65 -9.49 1.91
CA PRO A 387 6.65 -10.23 3.17
C PRO A 387 7.90 -11.10 3.23
N LEU A 388 8.76 -10.84 4.21
CA LEU A 388 9.96 -11.61 4.46
C LEU A 388 9.71 -12.61 5.60
N PRO A 389 9.93 -13.92 5.39
CA PRO A 389 9.78 -14.90 6.45
C PRO A 389 10.85 -14.66 7.53
N MET A 390 10.42 -14.56 8.79
CA MET A 390 11.27 -14.34 9.95
C MET A 390 11.31 -15.57 10.87
N GLY A 391 12.08 -15.48 11.95
CA GLY A 391 11.88 -16.35 13.10
C GLY A 391 10.54 -16.04 13.78
N ALA A 392 10.06 -16.94 14.63
CA ALA A 392 8.74 -16.79 15.24
C ALA A 392 8.71 -15.65 16.27
N PHE A 393 7.62 -14.88 16.25
CA PHE A 393 7.39 -13.68 17.05
C PHE A 393 8.52 -12.64 16.90
N PRO A 394 8.67 -11.99 15.74
CA PRO A 394 9.53 -10.83 15.59
C PRO A 394 9.03 -9.68 16.49
N GLN A 395 9.94 -8.97 17.16
CA GLN A 395 9.59 -7.91 18.13
C GLN A 395 10.29 -6.58 17.88
N GLY A 396 11.47 -6.59 17.28
CA GLY A 396 12.23 -5.39 16.97
C GLY A 396 12.78 -5.45 15.56
N VAL A 397 12.89 -4.28 14.92
CA VAL A 397 13.44 -4.11 13.58
C VAL A 397 14.57 -3.09 13.64
N ALA A 398 15.69 -3.40 13.00
CA ALA A 398 16.74 -2.43 12.73
C ALA A 398 17.10 -2.44 11.24
N VAL A 399 17.48 -1.27 10.73
CA VAL A 399 17.81 -1.05 9.31
C VAL A 399 19.21 -0.46 9.22
N ALA A 400 20.10 -1.12 8.48
CA ALA A 400 21.49 -0.69 8.29
C ALA A 400 22.13 -1.45 7.12
N ASP A 401 23.28 -0.99 6.63
CA ASP A 401 24.12 -1.77 5.71
C ASP A 401 24.95 -2.80 6.50
N LEU A 402 24.46 -4.04 6.56
CA LEU A 402 25.02 -5.10 7.40
C LEU A 402 26.08 -5.95 6.67
N ASN A 403 26.17 -5.83 5.34
CA ASN A 403 27.18 -6.54 4.55
C ASN A 403 28.23 -5.60 3.92
N GLY A 404 28.08 -4.28 4.05
CA GLY A 404 29.01 -3.27 3.57
C GLY A 404 28.91 -2.98 2.06
N ASP A 405 27.80 -3.32 1.41
CA ASP A 405 27.59 -3.07 -0.03
C ASP A 405 26.91 -1.71 -0.34
N GLY A 406 26.69 -0.92 0.71
CA GLY A 406 26.09 0.40 0.69
C GLY A 406 24.57 0.39 0.61
N LYS A 407 23.90 -0.76 0.70
CA LYS A 407 22.43 -0.89 0.60
C LYS A 407 21.82 -1.08 1.97
N ALA A 408 20.59 -0.63 2.13
CA ALA A 408 19.85 -0.87 3.37
C ALA A 408 19.47 -2.35 3.46
N ASP A 409 19.95 -3.01 4.51
CA ASP A 409 19.55 -4.35 4.95
C ASP A 409 18.61 -4.24 6.14
N VAL A 410 17.94 -5.36 6.47
CA VAL A 410 17.01 -5.41 7.62
C VAL A 410 17.40 -6.55 8.56
N ALA A 411 17.39 -6.25 9.86
CA ALA A 411 17.56 -7.21 10.94
C ALA A 411 16.32 -7.23 11.85
N SER A 412 15.84 -8.43 12.18
CA SER A 412 14.67 -8.62 13.05
C SER A 412 14.99 -9.52 14.24
N ALA A 413 14.67 -9.07 15.45
CA ALA A 413 14.82 -9.83 16.70
C ALA A 413 13.62 -10.76 16.94
N ASN A 414 13.86 -12.07 17.08
CA ASN A 414 12.82 -13.10 17.12
C ASN A 414 12.82 -13.83 18.47
N GLN A 415 11.67 -13.85 19.17
CA GLN A 415 11.58 -14.48 20.49
C GLN A 415 11.75 -16.00 20.44
N SER A 416 11.41 -16.64 19.32
CA SER A 416 11.60 -18.09 19.14
C SER A 416 12.23 -18.36 17.76
N PRO A 417 13.46 -18.88 17.68
CA PRO A 417 14.20 -19.61 18.72
C PRO A 417 15.23 -18.80 19.54
N ASN A 418 15.05 -17.48 19.70
CA ASN A 418 16.04 -16.53 20.28
C ASN A 418 17.20 -16.22 19.33
N THR A 419 16.85 -15.62 18.20
CA THR A 419 17.80 -15.28 17.12
C THR A 419 17.46 -13.94 16.51
N VAL A 420 18.43 -13.34 15.83
CA VAL A 420 18.17 -12.29 14.85
C VAL A 420 18.10 -12.91 13.46
N SER A 421 17.16 -12.46 12.65
CA SER A 421 17.07 -12.79 11.22
C SER A 421 17.59 -11.60 10.43
N VAL A 422 18.57 -11.81 9.56
CA VAL A 422 19.15 -10.76 8.70
C VAL A 422 18.75 -11.01 7.26
N MET A 423 18.27 -9.98 6.57
CA MET A 423 17.89 -10.03 5.15
C MET A 423 18.65 -8.94 4.39
N TYR A 424 19.40 -9.34 3.36
CA TYR A 424 20.19 -8.41 2.57
C TYR A 424 19.37 -7.80 1.44
N GLY A 425 19.37 -6.46 1.39
CA GLY A 425 18.67 -5.68 0.39
C GLY A 425 19.43 -5.63 -0.93
N ASP A 426 18.72 -5.69 -2.05
CA ASP A 426 19.34 -5.53 -3.38
C ASP A 426 19.43 -4.06 -3.84
N GLY A 427 18.83 -3.14 -3.07
CA GLY A 427 18.78 -1.71 -3.35
C GLY A 427 17.74 -1.34 -4.40
N LEU A 428 16.84 -2.27 -4.75
CA LEU A 428 15.70 -2.10 -5.64
C LEU A 428 14.37 -2.40 -4.91
N GLY A 429 14.40 -2.48 -3.58
CA GLY A 429 13.26 -2.86 -2.75
C GLY A 429 13.05 -4.36 -2.58
N ASN A 430 13.98 -5.22 -3.01
CA ASN A 430 13.90 -6.67 -2.80
C ASN A 430 14.95 -7.16 -1.80
N PHE A 431 14.71 -8.35 -1.24
CA PHE A 431 15.62 -9.02 -0.30
C PHE A 431 15.88 -10.47 -0.72
N PRO A 432 16.64 -10.70 -1.82
CA PRO A 432 16.77 -12.01 -2.43
C PRO A 432 17.67 -12.98 -1.65
N THR A 433 18.49 -12.47 -0.74
CA THR A 433 19.49 -13.26 -0.01
C THR A 433 19.32 -13.09 1.49
N ALA A 434 19.08 -14.21 2.19
CA ALA A 434 19.10 -14.23 3.64
C ALA A 434 20.55 -14.19 4.15
N GLY A 435 20.80 -13.38 5.17
CA GLY A 435 22.08 -13.28 5.88
C GLY A 435 22.21 -14.29 7.02
N PRO A 436 23.26 -14.16 7.84
CA PRO A 436 23.46 -14.97 9.04
C PRO A 436 22.31 -14.80 10.04
N SER A 437 22.01 -15.85 10.80
CA SER A 437 21.05 -15.78 11.92
C SER A 437 21.78 -15.96 13.26
N PRO A 438 22.33 -14.88 13.85
CA PRO A 438 23.03 -14.97 15.11
C PRO A 438 22.07 -15.28 16.27
N LYS A 439 22.59 -16.02 17.26
CA LYS A 439 21.86 -16.35 18.48
C LYS A 439 21.93 -15.20 19.48
N THR A 440 20.85 -15.02 20.22
CA THR A 440 20.74 -14.00 21.27
C THR A 440 20.63 -14.65 22.65
N GLY A 441 20.51 -13.81 23.68
CA GLY A 441 19.88 -14.18 24.95
C GLY A 441 18.41 -14.52 24.75
N THR A 442 17.71 -14.86 25.83
CA THR A 442 16.34 -15.39 25.75
C THR A 442 15.30 -14.27 25.65
N THR A 443 14.30 -14.48 24.80
CA THR A 443 13.19 -13.55 24.47
C THR A 443 13.69 -12.14 24.13
N PRO A 444 14.44 -11.99 23.03
CA PRO A 444 14.83 -10.67 22.54
C PRO A 444 13.58 -9.83 22.21
N TYR A 445 13.57 -8.57 22.63
CA TYR A 445 12.40 -7.68 22.54
C TYR A 445 12.65 -6.47 21.63
N SER A 446 13.83 -5.86 21.71
CA SER A 446 14.25 -4.73 20.87
C SER A 446 15.66 -4.94 20.35
N ILE A 447 16.01 -4.23 19.28
CA ILE A 447 17.30 -4.31 18.60
C ILE A 447 17.74 -2.93 18.13
N VAL A 448 19.03 -2.65 18.25
CA VAL A 448 19.68 -1.42 17.75
C VAL A 448 20.94 -1.76 16.96
N THR A 449 21.32 -0.86 16.07
CA THR A 449 22.48 -0.95 15.19
C THR A 449 23.42 0.22 15.41
N ASP A 450 24.72 -0.03 15.45
CA ASP A 450 25.75 1.02 15.42
C ASP A 450 27.13 0.42 15.10
N ASP A 451 28.13 1.24 14.80
CA ASP A 451 29.54 0.79 14.74
C ASP A 451 30.21 0.99 16.11
N TYR A 452 29.99 0.05 17.03
CA TYR A 452 30.48 0.16 18.41
C TYR A 452 32.00 0.03 18.53
N ASN A 453 32.66 -0.50 17.49
CA ASN A 453 34.07 -0.86 17.52
C ASN A 453 34.93 -0.10 16.48
N HIS A 454 34.31 0.80 15.71
CA HIS A 454 34.92 1.65 14.68
C HIS A 454 35.63 0.88 13.57
N ASP A 455 35.13 -0.32 13.22
CA ASP A 455 35.66 -1.11 12.09
C ASP A 455 34.90 -0.85 10.78
N SER A 456 33.99 0.12 10.77
CA SER A 456 33.12 0.50 9.64
C SER A 456 32.13 -0.59 9.22
N LEU A 457 31.96 -1.64 10.03
CA LEU A 457 30.88 -2.61 9.87
C LEU A 457 29.84 -2.34 10.94
N ILE A 458 28.57 -2.31 10.53
CA ILE A 458 27.49 -2.09 11.48
C ILE A 458 27.28 -3.36 12.31
N ASP A 459 27.32 -3.20 13.63
CA ASP A 459 27.09 -4.23 14.64
C ASP A 459 25.63 -4.20 15.12
N LEU A 460 25.20 -5.26 15.82
CA LEU A 460 23.84 -5.38 16.37
C LEU A 460 23.86 -5.57 17.89
N VAL A 461 22.87 -4.99 18.58
CA VAL A 461 22.61 -5.25 20.01
C VAL A 461 21.13 -5.52 20.25
N THR A 462 20.80 -6.63 20.91
CA THR A 462 19.40 -6.91 21.35
C THR A 462 19.23 -6.77 22.84
N ALA A 463 18.07 -6.28 23.29
CA ALA A 463 17.61 -6.42 24.67
C ALA A 463 16.89 -7.75 24.85
N ASN A 464 17.28 -8.55 25.85
CA ASN A 464 16.74 -9.88 26.09
C ASN A 464 16.03 -9.93 27.46
N ASN A 465 14.70 -9.95 27.44
CA ASN A 465 13.88 -9.88 28.65
C ASN A 465 14.02 -11.14 29.53
N GLY A 466 14.14 -12.33 28.93
CA GLY A 466 13.98 -13.60 29.65
C GLY A 466 15.20 -14.03 30.47
N ASN A 467 16.35 -13.39 30.26
CA ASN A 467 17.58 -13.66 31.01
C ASN A 467 18.33 -12.40 31.44
N ASP A 468 17.71 -11.22 31.36
CA ASP A 468 18.25 -9.95 31.83
C ASP A 468 19.63 -9.60 31.21
N THR A 469 19.74 -9.81 29.90
CA THR A 469 20.97 -9.51 29.15
C THR A 469 20.72 -8.62 27.95
N VAL A 470 21.78 -7.99 27.46
CA VAL A 470 21.88 -7.60 26.06
C VAL A 470 22.80 -8.57 25.32
N THR A 471 22.50 -8.86 24.06
CA THR A 471 23.43 -9.60 23.19
C THR A 471 24.10 -8.62 22.26
N TYR A 472 25.40 -8.41 22.44
CA TYR A 472 26.25 -7.73 21.46
C TYR A 472 26.67 -8.72 20.37
N MET A 473 26.40 -8.38 19.12
CA MET A 473 26.69 -9.18 17.94
C MET A 473 27.62 -8.36 17.06
N GLN A 474 28.93 -8.60 17.21
CA GLN A 474 29.95 -7.92 16.44
C GLN A 474 30.00 -8.49 15.02
N ASN A 475 29.83 -7.64 14.02
CA ASN A 475 29.90 -7.98 12.62
C ASN A 475 31.34 -8.29 12.19
N THR A 476 31.50 -9.24 11.29
CA THR A 476 32.79 -9.65 10.73
C THR A 476 32.81 -9.58 9.20
N GLY A 477 31.76 -8.99 8.61
CA GLY A 477 31.51 -8.89 7.16
C GLY A 477 30.79 -10.09 6.57
N THR A 478 30.94 -11.29 7.18
CA THR A 478 30.26 -12.51 6.72
C THR A 478 29.48 -13.24 7.82
N SER A 479 29.66 -12.86 9.08
CA SER A 479 29.06 -13.50 10.25
C SER A 479 29.06 -12.56 11.45
N PHE A 480 28.45 -12.98 12.56
CA PHE A 480 28.44 -12.22 13.80
C PHE A 480 29.07 -13.01 14.97
N ASN A 481 29.97 -12.37 15.71
CA ASN A 481 30.49 -12.86 16.98
C ASN A 481 29.61 -12.37 18.12
N THR A 482 28.95 -13.31 18.82
CA THR A 482 27.93 -12.98 19.82
C THR A 482 28.47 -13.01 21.26
N THR A 483 28.22 -11.97 22.04
CA THR A 483 28.53 -11.89 23.48
C THR A 483 27.30 -11.44 24.26
N ASN A 484 26.87 -12.25 25.23
CA ASN A 484 25.80 -11.87 26.16
C ASN A 484 26.38 -11.10 27.36
N LEU A 485 25.80 -9.95 27.64
CA LEU A 485 26.23 -9.02 28.69
C LEU A 485 25.06 -8.75 29.63
N ALA A 486 25.27 -8.86 30.95
CA ALA A 486 24.20 -8.60 31.93
C ALA A 486 23.79 -7.12 31.93
N THR A 487 22.50 -6.81 31.91
CA THR A 487 22.04 -5.41 31.91
C THR A 487 22.20 -4.73 33.26
N GLY A 488 22.22 -5.50 34.36
CA GLY A 488 22.28 -4.98 35.73
C GLY A 488 20.91 -4.69 36.35
N CYS A 489 19.83 -4.89 35.59
CA CYS A 489 18.43 -4.75 36.00
C CYS A 489 17.60 -5.95 35.54
N VAL A 490 16.32 -6.03 35.91
CA VAL A 490 15.46 -7.21 35.66
C VAL A 490 14.30 -6.85 34.73
N GLY A 491 14.05 -7.68 33.71
CA GLY A 491 12.99 -7.49 32.72
C GLY A 491 13.34 -6.44 31.69
N THR A 492 14.47 -6.59 30.98
CA THR A 492 14.89 -5.61 29.96
C THR A 492 13.92 -5.62 28.77
N VAL A 493 13.29 -4.48 28.48
CA VAL A 493 12.26 -4.36 27.42
C VAL A 493 12.75 -3.51 26.25
N ALA A 494 13.48 -2.42 26.49
CA ALA A 494 14.01 -1.56 25.43
C ALA A 494 15.52 -1.30 25.60
N VAL A 495 16.20 -1.14 24.48
CA VAL A 495 17.60 -0.68 24.37
C VAL A 495 17.69 0.42 23.33
N ALA A 496 18.49 1.44 23.62
CA ALA A 496 18.84 2.54 22.72
C ALA A 496 20.36 2.64 22.59
N SER A 497 20.84 3.03 21.40
CA SER A 497 22.25 3.34 21.11
C SER A 497 22.45 4.85 21.05
N GLY A 498 23.56 5.36 21.56
CA GLY A 498 23.86 6.78 21.57
C GLY A 498 25.00 7.18 22.49
N ASP A 499 25.61 8.34 22.30
CA ASP A 499 26.77 8.79 23.09
C ASP A 499 26.33 9.44 24.42
N VAL A 500 26.03 8.62 25.43
CA VAL A 500 25.65 9.13 26.77
C VAL A 500 26.85 9.62 27.58
N SER A 501 28.07 9.31 27.15
CA SER A 501 29.30 9.67 27.87
C SER A 501 30.10 10.83 27.28
N GLY A 502 29.73 11.27 26.07
CA GLY A 502 30.35 12.37 25.33
C GLY A 502 31.74 12.02 24.77
N ASP A 503 32.03 10.73 24.58
CA ASP A 503 33.34 10.26 24.11
C ASP A 503 33.39 9.84 22.64
N LEU A 504 32.29 10.07 21.92
CA LEU A 504 32.06 9.76 20.52
C LEU A 504 32.03 8.26 20.21
N ASN A 505 32.00 7.38 21.22
CA ASN A 505 31.61 5.99 21.02
C ASN A 505 30.12 5.85 21.32
N PRO A 506 29.37 5.13 20.48
CA PRO A 506 27.98 4.84 20.80
C PRO A 506 27.91 3.94 22.03
N ASP A 507 27.23 4.40 23.06
CA ASP A 507 26.96 3.69 24.29
C ASP A 507 25.56 3.04 24.23
N LEU A 508 25.23 2.22 25.24
CA LEU A 508 23.92 1.61 25.35
C LEU A 508 23.16 2.17 26.55
N ALA A 509 21.88 2.48 26.36
CA ALA A 509 20.91 2.71 27.43
C ALA A 509 19.81 1.65 27.36
N MET A 510 19.40 1.12 28.52
CA MET A 510 18.42 0.04 28.63
C MET A 510 17.41 0.37 29.72
N VAL A 511 16.16 -0.02 29.53
CA VAL A 511 15.12 0.08 30.57
C VAL A 511 14.54 -1.29 30.94
N CYS A 512 14.21 -1.43 32.21
CA CYS A 512 13.83 -2.68 32.84
C CYS A 512 12.51 -2.54 33.61
N GLU A 513 11.48 -3.28 33.18
CA GLU A 513 10.11 -3.16 33.68
C GLU A 513 9.91 -3.79 35.08
N ASN A 514 10.64 -4.87 35.40
CA ASN A 514 10.43 -5.61 36.65
C ASN A 514 11.20 -5.00 37.83
N SER A 515 12.31 -4.32 37.56
CA SER A 515 13.08 -3.61 38.60
C SER A 515 12.88 -2.09 38.58
N ASN A 516 12.10 -1.54 37.63
CA ASN A 516 11.88 -0.10 37.45
C ASN A 516 13.20 0.67 37.39
N GLN A 517 14.11 0.24 36.52
CA GLN A 517 15.45 0.82 36.40
C GLN A 517 15.77 1.18 34.96
N MET A 518 16.58 2.21 34.82
CA MET A 518 17.39 2.45 33.63
C MET A 518 18.82 2.01 33.95
N CYS A 519 19.48 1.35 33.00
CA CYS A 519 20.90 1.05 33.07
C CYS A 519 21.60 1.47 31.79
N THR A 520 22.86 1.86 31.91
CA THR A 520 23.70 2.30 30.79
C THR A 520 25.00 1.49 30.77
N ARG A 521 25.53 1.25 29.58
CA ARG A 521 26.81 0.56 29.36
C ARG A 521 27.64 1.36 28.38
N ARG A 522 28.77 1.86 28.86
CA ARG A 522 29.72 2.62 28.03
C ARG A 522 30.48 1.71 27.07
N SER A 523 30.54 2.07 25.79
CA SER A 523 31.41 1.41 24.81
C SER A 523 32.87 1.81 25.05
N THR A 524 33.76 0.90 24.68
CA THR A 524 35.21 1.11 24.76
C THR A 524 35.83 1.39 23.39
N GLY A 525 35.05 1.26 22.31
CA GLY A 525 35.55 1.27 20.93
C GLY A 525 36.43 0.06 20.57
N LEU A 526 36.50 -0.97 21.44
CA LEU A 526 37.28 -2.18 21.20
C LEU A 526 36.38 -3.31 20.71
N SER A 527 36.95 -4.26 19.97
CA SER A 527 36.25 -5.48 19.56
C SER A 527 36.17 -6.54 20.67
N GLY A 528 35.21 -7.47 20.55
CA GLY A 528 35.10 -8.67 21.38
C GLY A 528 34.39 -8.48 22.73
N PRO A 529 34.63 -9.35 23.74
CA PRO A 529 33.80 -9.40 24.95
C PRO A 529 33.97 -8.20 25.89
N ASN A 530 34.99 -7.38 25.69
CA ASN A 530 35.25 -6.17 26.48
C ASN A 530 34.76 -4.89 25.76
N SER A 531 33.97 -5.02 24.69
CA SER A 531 33.45 -3.88 23.92
C SER A 531 32.67 -2.91 24.80
N PHE A 532 31.99 -3.41 25.83
CA PHE A 532 31.23 -2.60 26.79
C PHE A 532 31.72 -2.77 28.22
N GLY A 533 31.75 -1.66 28.97
CA GLY A 533 32.04 -1.61 30.40
C GLY A 533 30.95 -2.22 31.28
N ASN A 534 31.12 -2.08 32.60
CA ASN A 534 30.10 -2.51 33.57
C ASN A 534 28.84 -1.62 33.48
N PRO A 535 27.64 -2.16 33.77
CA PRO A 535 26.42 -1.38 33.75
C PRO A 535 26.38 -0.40 34.93
N VAL A 536 25.86 0.80 34.68
CA VAL A 536 25.53 1.82 35.69
C VAL A 536 24.01 1.97 35.71
N CYS A 537 23.37 1.76 36.87
CA CYS A 537 21.91 1.70 36.95
C CYS A 537 21.33 2.75 37.90
N SER A 538 20.21 3.33 37.49
CA SER A 538 19.43 4.32 38.22
C SER A 538 17.98 3.87 38.36
N SER A 539 17.39 4.09 39.53
CA SER A 539 15.98 3.79 39.78
C SER A 539 15.06 4.82 39.14
N LEU A 540 13.96 4.34 38.54
CA LEU A 540 12.93 5.14 37.91
C LEU A 540 11.67 5.22 38.79
N ALA A 541 10.81 6.20 38.51
CA ALA A 541 9.61 6.48 39.31
C ALA A 541 8.40 5.58 38.96
N GLY A 542 8.47 4.82 37.86
CA GLY A 542 7.40 3.95 37.38
C GLY A 542 7.93 2.83 36.48
N VAL A 543 7.00 2.08 35.89
CA VAL A 543 7.32 0.99 34.95
C VAL A 543 7.63 1.57 33.57
N PRO A 544 8.89 1.51 33.10
CA PRO A 544 9.25 1.99 31.77
C PRO A 544 8.76 1.02 30.70
N ALA A 545 8.34 1.54 29.55
CA ALA A 545 7.94 0.74 28.39
C ALA A 545 8.99 0.80 27.25
N ASP A 546 9.54 1.99 27.00
CA ASP A 546 10.48 2.23 25.90
C ASP A 546 11.46 3.37 26.24
N VAL A 547 12.58 3.43 25.51
CA VAL A 547 13.64 4.43 25.68
C VAL A 547 14.28 4.81 24.35
N VAL A 548 14.55 6.10 24.18
CA VAL A 548 15.40 6.66 23.10
C VAL A 548 16.46 7.60 23.68
N LEU A 549 17.54 7.81 22.94
CA LEU A 549 18.63 8.71 23.30
C LEU A 549 18.66 9.92 22.35
N ALA A 550 18.64 11.13 22.92
CA ALA A 550 18.62 12.37 22.16
C ALA A 550 19.33 13.49 22.92
N ASN A 551 19.94 14.42 22.20
CA ASN A 551 20.53 15.60 22.83
C ASN A 551 19.44 16.65 23.13
N ILE A 552 18.75 16.50 24.25
CA ILE A 552 17.58 17.34 24.59
C ILE A 552 18.01 18.75 25.00
N ASN A 553 19.15 18.90 25.66
CA ASN A 553 19.60 20.17 26.23
C ASN A 553 20.71 20.88 25.40
N GLY A 554 21.16 20.26 24.30
CA GLY A 554 22.21 20.78 23.42
C GLY A 554 23.64 20.64 23.94
N ASP A 555 23.89 19.79 24.94
CA ASP A 555 25.23 19.52 25.47
C ASP A 555 25.99 18.43 24.67
N ALA A 556 27.08 17.89 25.20
CA ALA A 556 27.88 16.89 24.51
C ALA A 556 27.38 15.45 24.72
N PHE A 557 26.35 15.27 25.54
CA PHE A 557 25.82 14.00 25.97
C PHE A 557 24.43 13.80 25.35
N GLN A 558 24.11 12.56 25.01
CA GLN A 558 22.74 12.21 24.68
C GLN A 558 21.98 11.82 25.95
N ASP A 559 20.84 12.48 26.14
CA ASP A 559 19.94 12.30 27.27
C ASP A 559 18.91 11.21 26.96
N ALA A 560 18.39 10.58 28.00
CA ALA A 560 17.41 9.52 27.84
C ALA A 560 15.98 10.04 27.92
N VAL A 561 15.16 9.67 26.94
CA VAL A 561 13.72 9.88 26.95
C VAL A 561 13.03 8.53 27.20
N ILE A 562 12.20 8.46 28.23
CA ILE A 562 11.58 7.22 28.71
C ILE A 562 10.07 7.40 28.83
N VAL A 563 9.27 6.49 28.29
CA VAL A 563 7.82 6.47 28.50
C VAL A 563 7.41 5.52 29.62
N PHE A 564 6.45 5.96 30.44
CA PHE A 564 5.95 5.22 31.60
C PHE A 564 4.47 4.90 31.44
N ARG A 565 4.16 3.64 31.12
CA ARG A 565 2.80 3.19 30.79
C ARG A 565 1.77 3.52 31.87
N GLN A 566 2.11 3.31 33.14
CA GLN A 566 1.16 3.50 34.26
C GLN A 566 1.06 4.94 34.73
N LEU A 567 2.08 5.76 34.46
CA LEU A 567 2.10 7.16 34.86
C LEU A 567 1.51 8.07 33.79
N ASN A 568 1.34 7.57 32.55
CA ASN A 568 0.94 8.34 31.38
C ASN A 568 1.88 9.54 31.16
N THR A 569 3.19 9.29 31.24
CA THR A 569 4.22 10.31 31.05
C THR A 569 5.32 9.85 30.09
N ALA A 570 5.86 10.79 29.33
CA ALA A 570 7.21 10.72 28.80
C ALA A 570 8.13 11.48 29.78
N SER A 571 9.35 11.00 30.06
CA SER A 571 10.28 11.71 30.95
C SER A 571 11.68 11.78 30.37
N VAL A 572 12.36 12.90 30.61
CA VAL A 572 13.73 13.15 30.18
C VAL A 572 14.67 13.01 31.38
N ALA A 573 15.64 12.11 31.29
CA ALA A 573 16.70 11.90 32.26
C ALA A 573 18.03 12.36 31.64
N LEU A 574 18.57 13.45 32.17
CA LEU A 574 19.81 14.05 31.64
C LEU A 574 21.01 13.16 31.91
N ALA A 575 21.93 13.05 30.96
CA ALA A 575 23.17 12.29 31.16
C ALA A 575 24.13 13.01 32.13
N ASP A 576 24.93 12.24 32.88
CA ASP A 576 25.90 12.79 33.85
C ASP A 576 27.35 12.86 33.31
N GLY A 577 27.58 12.41 32.07
CA GLY A 577 28.89 12.34 31.41
C GLY A 577 29.85 11.29 31.97
N LEU A 578 29.46 10.56 33.01
CA LEU A 578 30.16 9.40 33.54
C LEU A 578 29.53 8.09 33.05
N GLY A 579 28.61 8.19 32.10
CA GLY A 579 27.84 7.09 31.55
C GLY A 579 26.65 6.71 32.42
N GLY A 580 26.12 7.60 33.26
CA GLY A 580 24.88 7.46 34.02
C GLY A 580 23.90 8.62 33.75
N VAL A 581 22.85 8.74 34.56
CA VAL A 581 21.87 9.84 34.49
C VAL A 581 21.91 10.70 35.75
N ALA A 582 21.81 12.03 35.57
CA ALA A 582 21.84 13.04 36.61
C ALA A 582 20.43 13.44 37.08
N GLY A 583 20.24 13.52 38.40
CA GLY A 583 19.06 14.13 39.01
C GLY A 583 17.78 13.29 38.93
N VAL A 584 16.63 13.96 39.10
CA VAL A 584 15.30 13.35 38.95
C VAL A 584 14.80 13.68 37.55
N PRO A 585 14.34 12.68 36.76
CA PRO A 585 13.83 12.93 35.41
C PRO A 585 12.70 13.96 35.40
N ALA A 586 12.71 14.86 34.43
CA ALA A 586 11.58 15.75 34.17
C ALA A 586 10.48 14.97 33.46
N SER A 587 9.25 14.98 33.97
CA SER A 587 8.13 14.21 33.41
C SER A 587 7.07 15.10 32.76
N TYR A 588 6.61 14.68 31.59
CA TYR A 588 5.67 15.36 30.72
C TYR A 588 4.42 14.50 30.56
N PRO A 589 3.20 15.02 30.84
CA PRO A 589 1.97 14.26 30.63
C PRO A 589 1.74 13.95 29.16
N VAL A 590 1.41 12.69 28.85
CA VAL A 590 1.00 12.21 27.52
C VAL A 590 -0.32 11.45 27.62
N GLY A 591 -0.81 10.94 26.49
CA GLY A 591 -2.01 10.11 26.46
C GLY A 591 -1.90 8.82 27.31
N PRO A 592 -3.03 8.22 27.69
CA PRO A 592 -3.05 6.95 28.42
C PRO A 592 -2.29 5.80 27.77
N GLY A 593 -1.54 5.06 28.59
CA GLY A 593 -0.86 3.83 28.19
C GLY A 593 0.24 4.01 27.14
N PRO A 594 1.21 4.94 27.33
CA PRO A 594 2.28 5.12 26.36
C PRO A 594 3.18 3.88 26.31
N THR A 595 3.49 3.41 25.09
CA THR A 595 4.27 2.18 24.87
C THR A 595 5.49 2.37 23.96
N GLY A 596 5.47 3.35 23.06
CA GLY A 596 6.60 3.69 22.20
C GLY A 596 6.95 5.17 22.30
N VAL A 597 8.23 5.49 22.08
CA VAL A 597 8.72 6.88 22.09
C VAL A 597 9.66 7.16 20.92
N ALA A 598 9.57 8.35 20.36
CA ALA A 598 10.49 8.87 19.35
C ALA A 598 10.78 10.36 19.60
N HIS A 599 11.75 10.90 18.88
CA HIS A 599 12.14 12.31 19.00
C HIS A 599 12.57 12.88 17.65
N ALA A 600 12.34 14.17 17.44
CA ALA A 600 12.80 14.96 16.30
C ALA A 600 12.55 16.45 16.53
N ASP A 601 13.15 17.32 15.74
CA ASP A 601 12.79 18.75 15.68
C ASP A 601 11.61 18.93 14.72
N LEU A 602 10.37 18.89 15.25
CA LEU A 602 9.12 18.87 14.47
C LEU A 602 8.65 20.26 14.07
N ASP A 603 9.15 21.32 14.68
CA ASP A 603 8.80 22.71 14.35
C ASP A 603 9.96 23.55 13.78
N GLY A 604 11.15 22.96 13.68
CA GLY A 604 12.32 23.55 13.05
C GLY A 604 12.99 24.63 13.90
N ASP A 605 12.75 24.65 15.21
CA ASP A 605 13.34 25.64 16.12
C ASP A 605 14.76 25.26 16.61
N GLY A 606 15.21 24.03 16.29
CA GLY A 606 16.51 23.48 16.65
C GLY A 606 16.55 22.78 18.01
N LEU A 607 15.43 22.70 18.73
CA LEU A 607 15.25 21.88 19.92
C LEU A 607 14.64 20.54 19.54
N ILE A 608 14.88 19.53 20.38
CA ILE A 608 14.32 18.20 20.15
C ILE A 608 12.94 18.10 20.82
N ASP A 609 11.95 17.70 20.04
CA ASP A 609 10.59 17.39 20.48
C ASP A 609 10.42 15.90 20.79
N LEU A 610 9.40 15.59 21.58
CA LEU A 610 9.10 14.22 22.00
C LEU A 610 7.77 13.75 21.41
N ILE A 611 7.72 12.49 20.99
CA ILE A 611 6.54 11.84 20.43
C ILE A 611 6.30 10.55 21.20
N ALA A 612 5.08 10.35 21.72
CA ALA A 612 4.70 9.13 22.43
C ALA A 612 3.49 8.46 21.76
N ALA A 613 3.56 7.14 21.54
CA ALA A 613 2.44 6.33 21.08
C ALA A 613 1.62 5.85 22.28
N ASN A 614 0.34 6.21 22.33
CA ASN A 614 -0.55 5.97 23.47
C ASN A 614 -1.52 4.84 23.15
N THR A 615 -1.15 3.61 23.51
CA THR A 615 -1.90 2.41 23.17
C THR A 615 -3.34 2.44 23.68
N ASP A 616 -3.56 2.88 24.92
CA ASP A 616 -4.89 2.85 25.53
C ASP A 616 -5.79 4.02 25.06
N ALA A 617 -5.24 4.95 24.26
CA ALA A 617 -5.91 6.17 23.82
C ALA A 617 -6.01 6.31 22.29
N ASP A 618 -5.55 5.31 21.53
CA ASP A 618 -5.55 5.29 20.06
C ASP A 618 -5.03 6.60 19.43
N SER A 619 -3.94 7.12 20.00
CA SER A 619 -3.38 8.44 19.64
C SER A 619 -1.88 8.49 19.83
N ILE A 620 -1.25 9.48 19.20
CA ILE A 620 0.09 9.95 19.56
C ILE A 620 0.02 11.28 20.32
N SER A 621 0.97 11.53 21.21
CA SER A 621 1.18 12.81 21.89
C SER A 621 2.50 13.43 21.46
N VAL A 622 2.50 14.73 21.14
CA VAL A 622 3.71 15.51 20.83
C VAL A 622 3.94 16.59 21.89
N ILE A 623 5.19 16.70 22.36
CA ILE A 623 5.64 17.72 23.32
C ILE A 623 6.78 18.50 22.68
N LEU A 624 6.57 19.80 22.47
CA LEU A 624 7.55 20.68 21.81
C LEU A 624 8.65 21.16 22.77
N GLY A 625 9.90 21.17 22.29
CA GLY A 625 11.12 21.59 22.97
C GLY A 625 11.42 20.88 24.29
N ALA A 626 10.74 19.75 24.54
CA ALA A 626 10.66 19.12 25.86
C ALA A 626 10.40 20.14 26.99
N ASP A 627 9.56 21.16 26.77
CA ASP A 627 9.21 22.17 27.77
C ASP A 627 7.99 21.69 28.58
N PRO A 628 8.10 21.51 29.92
CA PRO A 628 7.03 20.96 30.75
C PRO A 628 5.84 21.91 30.90
N THR A 629 5.95 23.13 30.40
CA THR A 629 4.86 24.10 30.34
C THR A 629 4.05 24.02 29.05
N THR A 630 4.54 23.32 28.03
CA THR A 630 3.81 23.10 26.78
C THR A 630 2.83 21.93 26.92
N PRO A 631 1.54 22.11 26.56
CA PRO A 631 0.59 21.01 26.57
C PRO A 631 0.87 20.05 25.41
N ALA A 632 0.67 18.75 25.65
CA ALA A 632 0.82 17.75 24.59
C ALA A 632 -0.22 17.95 23.47
N ILE A 633 0.25 17.92 22.22
CA ILE A 633 -0.58 17.93 21.01
C ILE A 633 -0.95 16.48 20.70
N ASN A 634 -2.23 16.14 20.79
CA ASN A 634 -2.70 14.77 20.57
C ASN A 634 -3.30 14.60 19.18
N THR A 635 -2.86 13.57 18.47
CA THR A 635 -3.36 13.20 17.14
C THR A 635 -3.86 11.76 17.18
N THR A 636 -5.10 11.52 16.74
CA THR A 636 -5.69 10.17 16.68
C THR A 636 -5.07 9.36 15.55
N VAL A 637 -4.79 8.09 15.81
CA VAL A 637 -4.25 7.11 14.85
C VAL A 637 -5.11 5.83 14.87
N GLY A 638 -4.60 4.73 14.32
CA GLY A 638 -5.27 3.43 14.42
C GLY A 638 -5.29 2.87 15.85
N LEU A 639 -5.97 1.73 16.02
CA LEU A 639 -6.17 1.09 17.31
C LEU A 639 -4.89 0.48 17.88
N SER A 640 -4.67 0.70 19.18
CA SER A 640 -3.53 0.17 19.94
C SER A 640 -2.17 0.50 19.31
N PRO A 641 -1.81 1.78 19.15
CA PRO A 641 -0.52 2.18 18.60
C PRO A 641 0.63 1.74 19.52
N THR A 642 1.72 1.22 18.95
CA THR A 642 2.82 0.56 19.70
C THR A 642 4.22 1.06 19.40
N SER A 643 4.52 1.41 18.15
CA SER A 643 5.84 1.86 17.72
C SER A 643 5.73 3.07 16.79
N LEU A 644 6.77 3.90 16.79
CA LEU A 644 6.87 5.14 16.04
C LEU A 644 8.16 5.13 15.24
N ALA A 645 8.11 5.72 14.04
CA ALA A 645 9.31 6.09 13.32
C ALA A 645 9.15 7.49 12.73
N VAL A 646 10.23 8.27 12.75
CA VAL A 646 10.24 9.65 12.29
C VAL A 646 11.21 9.79 11.13
N ALA A 647 10.72 10.32 10.03
CA ALA A 647 11.52 10.61 8.83
C ALA A 647 10.74 11.61 7.97
N ASP A 648 11.41 12.28 7.04
CA ASP A 648 10.75 13.11 6.04
C ASP A 648 10.22 12.21 4.89
N PHE A 649 9.02 11.66 5.04
CA PHE A 649 8.46 10.67 4.12
C PHE A 649 8.00 11.32 2.81
N ASN A 650 7.63 12.59 2.82
CA ASN A 650 7.19 13.32 1.63
C ASN A 650 8.29 14.21 0.99
N LEU A 651 9.47 14.30 1.61
CA LEU A 651 10.62 15.10 1.20
C LEU A 651 10.36 16.61 1.18
N ASP A 652 9.52 17.12 2.07
CA ASP A 652 9.22 18.54 2.20
C ASP A 652 10.17 19.30 3.15
N GLY A 653 11.12 18.59 3.76
CA GLY A 653 12.09 19.08 4.71
C GLY A 653 11.59 19.12 6.15
N ARG A 654 10.38 18.63 6.43
CA ARG A 654 9.79 18.55 7.77
C ARG A 654 9.72 17.09 8.20
N PRO A 655 9.90 16.76 9.49
CA PRO A 655 9.76 15.39 9.92
C PRO A 655 8.28 14.96 9.94
N ASP A 656 8.03 13.79 9.36
CA ASP A 656 6.76 13.08 9.36
C ASP A 656 6.83 11.88 10.34
N VAL A 657 5.68 11.30 10.67
CA VAL A 657 5.58 10.20 11.65
C VAL A 657 4.83 8.99 11.07
N ALA A 658 5.44 7.82 11.16
CA ALA A 658 4.81 6.53 10.93
C ALA A 658 4.49 5.84 12.26
N VAL A 659 3.31 5.24 12.40
CA VAL A 659 2.81 4.65 13.64
C VAL A 659 2.24 3.25 13.40
N SER A 660 2.79 2.21 14.03
CA SER A 660 2.23 0.86 13.95
C SER A 660 1.00 0.73 14.86
N ASN A 661 -0.10 0.18 14.33
CA ASN A 661 -1.36 0.01 15.05
C ASN A 661 -1.65 -1.49 15.16
N THR A 662 -1.41 -2.02 16.35
CA THR A 662 -1.36 -3.47 16.60
C THR A 662 -2.69 -4.16 16.32
N ASP A 663 -3.79 -3.55 16.76
CA ASP A 663 -5.12 -4.17 16.66
C ASP A 663 -5.76 -3.91 15.29
N ASP A 664 -5.29 -2.91 14.57
CA ASP A 664 -5.73 -2.57 13.21
C ASP A 664 -4.89 -3.21 12.10
N ASN A 665 -3.77 -3.87 12.45
CA ASN A 665 -2.85 -4.51 11.50
C ASN A 665 -2.39 -3.57 10.38
N ASN A 666 -2.04 -2.33 10.73
CA ASN A 666 -1.58 -1.34 9.77
C ASN A 666 -0.54 -0.38 10.35
N VAL A 667 0.03 0.45 9.48
CA VAL A 667 0.83 1.63 9.84
C VAL A 667 0.07 2.89 9.41
N THR A 668 -0.15 3.81 10.35
CA THR A 668 -0.67 5.16 10.06
C THR A 668 0.51 6.05 9.70
N LEU A 669 0.42 6.78 8.59
CA LEU A 669 1.39 7.83 8.21
C LEU A 669 0.78 9.21 8.43
N LEU A 670 1.54 10.08 9.08
CA LEU A 670 1.18 11.43 9.48
C LEU A 670 2.21 12.42 8.92
N LEU A 671 1.78 13.36 8.08
CA LEU A 671 2.68 14.38 7.50
C LEU A 671 2.79 15.59 8.42
N GLY A 672 4.01 15.98 8.75
CA GLY A 672 4.32 17.10 9.63
C GLY A 672 4.07 18.43 8.93
N ASP A 673 3.41 19.36 9.62
CA ASP A 673 3.21 20.71 9.10
C ASP A 673 4.29 21.70 9.53
N GLY A 674 5.36 21.22 10.21
CA GLY A 674 6.47 22.01 10.72
C GLY A 674 6.09 22.97 11.86
N THR A 675 4.99 22.69 12.56
CA THR A 675 4.58 23.39 13.79
C THR A 675 4.27 22.41 14.93
N GLY A 676 4.70 21.15 14.80
CA GLY A 676 4.33 20.05 15.69
C GLY A 676 2.95 19.45 15.45
N HIS A 677 2.20 19.89 14.44
CA HIS A 677 0.92 19.29 14.06
C HIS A 677 1.09 18.37 12.85
N PHE A 678 0.14 17.45 12.69
CA PHE A 678 0.16 16.47 11.62
C PHE A 678 -1.12 16.44 10.81
N THR A 679 -0.98 16.13 9.53
CA THR A 679 -2.08 15.79 8.64
C THR A 679 -2.05 14.29 8.34
N PHE A 680 -3.21 13.64 8.42
CA PHE A 680 -3.34 12.21 8.10
C PHE A 680 -3.04 11.94 6.62
N ALA A 681 -2.04 11.11 6.34
CA ALA A 681 -1.62 10.75 4.98
C ALA A 681 -2.25 9.43 4.51
N GLY A 682 -2.54 8.50 5.41
CA GLY A 682 -3.12 7.21 5.09
C GLY A 682 -2.78 6.10 6.07
N ASN A 683 -3.45 4.96 5.92
CA ASN A 683 -3.18 3.72 6.64
C ASN A 683 -2.70 2.65 5.66
N TYR A 684 -1.57 2.03 5.96
CA TYR A 684 -0.91 1.04 5.13
C TYR A 684 -0.96 -0.31 5.84
N GLY A 685 -1.80 -1.22 5.34
CA GLY A 685 -1.98 -2.53 5.96
C GLY A 685 -0.69 -3.35 6.00
N THR A 686 -0.45 -4.06 7.09
CA THR A 686 0.66 -4.99 7.27
C THR A 686 0.09 -6.40 7.47
N ARG A 687 0.84 -7.34 8.06
CA ARG A 687 0.24 -8.61 8.48
C ARG A 687 -0.29 -8.49 9.92
N ASP A 688 -0.17 -9.54 10.72
CA ASP A 688 -0.81 -9.62 12.03
C ASP A 688 0.11 -9.11 13.14
N LEU A 689 -0.43 -8.20 13.95
CA LEU A 689 0.17 -7.69 15.18
C LEU A 689 1.49 -6.94 14.89
N PRO A 690 1.46 -5.82 14.15
CA PRO A 690 2.64 -5.00 13.90
C PRO A 690 3.12 -4.32 15.19
N VAL A 691 4.39 -4.55 15.56
CA VAL A 691 4.93 -4.15 16.89
C VAL A 691 6.16 -3.26 16.83
N ALA A 692 6.86 -3.23 15.70
CA ALA A 692 8.06 -2.41 15.54
C ALA A 692 8.21 -1.91 14.10
N LEU A 693 8.74 -0.70 13.98
CA LEU A 693 9.05 -0.02 12.72
C LEU A 693 10.55 0.20 12.60
N GLY A 694 11.08 0.03 11.39
CA GLY A 694 12.39 0.51 10.96
C GLY A 694 12.25 1.35 9.70
N VAL A 695 13.11 2.35 9.54
CA VAL A 695 13.10 3.25 8.38
C VAL A 695 14.41 3.14 7.62
N GLY A 696 14.34 3.11 6.30
CA GLY A 696 15.50 3.20 5.41
C GLY A 696 15.08 3.32 3.96
N ASP A 697 16.01 3.63 3.06
CA ASP A 697 15.75 3.70 1.62
C ASP A 697 16.16 2.37 0.97
N PHE A 698 15.21 1.44 0.83
CA PHE A 698 15.45 0.07 0.36
C PHE A 698 15.54 -0.02 -1.16
N ASN A 699 14.98 0.96 -1.89
CA ASN A 699 14.97 1.01 -3.35
C ASN A 699 15.90 2.11 -3.95
N ARG A 700 16.61 2.84 -3.09
CA ARG A 700 17.55 3.92 -3.42
C ARG A 700 16.93 5.08 -4.19
N ASP A 701 15.62 5.31 -4.04
CA ASP A 701 14.92 6.42 -4.68
C ASP A 701 14.99 7.72 -3.87
N GLY A 702 15.57 7.66 -2.68
CA GLY A 702 15.80 8.78 -1.77
C GLY A 702 14.61 9.11 -0.87
N LYS A 703 13.50 8.38 -0.97
CA LYS A 703 12.40 8.46 0.00
C LYS A 703 12.61 7.44 1.12
N PRO A 704 12.27 7.78 2.37
CA PRO A 704 12.26 6.80 3.44
C PRO A 704 11.17 5.75 3.22
N ASP A 705 11.55 4.47 3.21
CA ASP A 705 10.68 3.30 3.24
C ASP A 705 10.51 2.77 4.67
N LEU A 706 9.60 1.82 4.87
CA LEU A 706 9.33 1.21 6.17
C LEU A 706 9.50 -0.31 6.16
N ALA A 707 10.10 -0.82 7.24
CA ALA A 707 10.15 -2.23 7.60
C ALA A 707 9.32 -2.45 8.86
N VAL A 708 8.37 -3.40 8.84
CA VAL A 708 7.41 -3.62 9.93
C VAL A 708 7.48 -5.06 10.44
N ALA A 709 7.75 -5.27 11.73
CA ALA A 709 7.69 -6.60 12.34
C ALA A 709 6.24 -6.99 12.64
N ASP A 710 5.73 -8.02 11.95
CA ASP A 710 4.40 -8.59 12.15
C ASP A 710 4.50 -9.82 13.07
N SER A 711 4.36 -9.60 14.38
CA SER A 711 4.72 -10.57 15.40
C SER A 711 3.95 -11.88 15.28
N PHE A 712 2.65 -11.84 15.01
CA PHE A 712 1.82 -13.05 15.02
C PHE A 712 1.88 -13.84 13.69
N SER A 713 2.39 -13.20 12.64
CA SER A 713 2.52 -13.80 11.31
C SER A 713 3.92 -14.37 11.03
N ASP A 714 4.87 -14.21 11.96
CA ASP A 714 6.28 -14.60 11.80
C ASP A 714 6.92 -13.98 10.54
N THR A 715 6.56 -12.73 10.23
CA THR A 715 7.04 -12.01 9.04
C THR A 715 7.50 -10.60 9.34
N LEU A 716 8.25 -10.04 8.39
CA LEU A 716 8.50 -8.62 8.27
C LEU A 716 7.88 -8.10 6.98
N THR A 717 7.03 -7.07 7.07
CA THR A 717 6.43 -6.40 5.91
C THR A 717 7.28 -5.20 5.53
N ILE A 718 7.73 -5.15 4.28
CA ILE A 718 8.37 -3.96 3.68
C ILE A 718 7.29 -3.11 2.99
N LEU A 719 7.21 -1.83 3.33
CA LEU A 719 6.37 -0.84 2.67
C LEU A 719 7.30 0.17 1.94
N LEU A 720 7.36 0.08 0.62
CA LEU A 720 8.16 1.02 -0.19
C LEU A 720 7.37 2.31 -0.46
N ASN A 721 7.98 3.44 -0.12
CA ASN A 721 7.53 4.79 -0.37
C ASN A 721 8.03 5.24 -1.75
N GLN A 722 7.29 4.86 -2.80
CA GLN A 722 7.79 5.05 -4.17
C GLN A 722 7.76 6.52 -4.61
N SER A 723 8.81 6.88 -5.34
CA SER A 723 8.86 8.14 -6.08
C SER A 723 7.78 8.21 -7.17
N ILE A 724 7.09 9.34 -7.26
CA ILE A 724 6.09 9.64 -8.30
C ILE A 724 6.52 10.84 -9.16
N PRO A 725 6.09 10.90 -10.43
CA PRO A 725 6.29 12.09 -11.25
C PRO A 725 5.76 13.35 -10.57
N GLY A 726 6.66 14.28 -10.20
CA GLY A 726 6.30 15.51 -9.48
C GLY A 726 7.03 15.69 -8.14
N ASP A 727 7.76 14.67 -7.65
CA ASP A 727 8.59 14.80 -6.45
C ASP A 727 9.69 15.89 -6.62
N PRO A 728 9.99 16.68 -5.56
CA PRO A 728 10.98 17.74 -5.63
C PRO A 728 12.40 17.22 -5.94
N MET A 729 13.21 18.07 -6.59
CA MET A 729 14.64 17.79 -6.81
C MET A 729 15.38 17.57 -5.50
N GLN A 730 16.18 16.51 -5.39
CA GLN A 730 16.98 16.25 -4.19
C GLN A 730 18.39 16.84 -4.32
N MET A 731 18.92 17.40 -3.23
CA MET A 731 20.37 17.48 -2.97
C MET A 731 20.73 16.41 -1.94
N VAL A 732 21.55 15.43 -2.34
CA VAL A 732 22.12 14.43 -1.45
C VAL A 732 23.53 14.86 -1.06
N SER A 733 23.75 15.04 0.25
CA SER A 733 25.09 14.99 0.85
C SER A 733 25.31 13.55 1.30
N MET A 734 26.16 12.80 0.60
CA MET A 734 26.64 11.54 1.17
C MET A 734 27.55 11.85 2.36
N ILE A 735 27.27 11.22 3.49
CA ILE A 735 28.12 11.23 4.68
C ILE A 735 29.56 10.91 4.23
N GLY A 736 30.48 11.88 4.37
CA GLY A 736 31.92 11.69 4.17
C GLY A 736 32.56 12.24 2.89
N GLY A 737 31.83 12.85 1.95
CA GLY A 737 32.41 13.41 0.72
C GLY A 737 32.04 14.89 0.52
N GLY A 738 33.01 15.77 0.31
CA GLY A 738 32.80 17.21 0.08
C GLY A 738 32.14 17.59 -1.26
N ARG A 739 31.12 16.84 -1.72
CA ARG A 739 30.36 17.09 -2.95
C ARG A 739 28.87 16.95 -2.68
N ASN A 740 28.11 17.99 -3.00
CA ASN A 740 26.65 17.93 -3.07
C ASN A 740 26.26 17.28 -4.41
N VAL A 741 25.50 16.19 -4.38
CA VAL A 741 24.98 15.51 -5.57
C VAL A 741 23.50 15.85 -5.71
N MET A 742 23.02 16.17 -6.91
CA MET A 742 21.58 16.33 -7.15
C MET A 742 21.01 15.04 -7.74
N ARG A 743 19.94 14.50 -7.15
CA ARG A 743 19.20 13.35 -7.68
C ARG A 743 17.83 13.78 -8.19
N TRP A 744 17.43 13.19 -9.31
CA TRP A 744 16.14 13.39 -9.93
C TRP A 744 15.36 12.08 -9.87
N GLY A 745 14.05 12.17 -9.62
CA GLY A 745 13.15 11.01 -9.71
C GLY A 745 13.28 10.32 -11.07
N SER A 746 13.55 9.02 -11.05
CA SER A 746 13.69 8.24 -12.28
C SER A 746 12.33 8.02 -12.94
N GLN A 747 12.24 8.24 -14.25
CA GLN A 747 11.09 7.81 -15.05
C GLN A 747 11.47 6.56 -15.86
N PRO A 748 10.74 5.44 -15.70
CA PRO A 748 10.99 4.23 -16.47
C PRO A 748 11.00 4.50 -17.98
N GLY A 749 12.12 4.20 -18.65
CA GLY A 749 12.28 4.36 -20.11
C GLY A 749 12.71 5.74 -20.60
N ALA A 750 12.86 6.74 -19.73
CA ALA A 750 13.40 8.05 -20.10
C ALA A 750 14.94 8.03 -20.18
N LEU A 751 15.50 8.64 -21.23
CA LEU A 751 16.91 9.01 -21.30
C LEU A 751 17.04 10.49 -20.97
N TYR A 752 18.07 10.91 -20.27
CA TYR A 752 18.21 12.29 -19.85
C TYR A 752 19.46 12.98 -20.41
N ASP A 753 19.36 14.27 -20.71
CA ASP A 753 20.53 15.09 -21.03
C ASP A 753 20.96 15.87 -19.79
N VAL A 754 22.27 15.86 -19.50
CA VAL A 754 22.85 16.55 -18.36
C VAL A 754 23.56 17.83 -18.81
N ILE A 755 23.20 18.95 -18.19
CA ILE A 755 23.71 20.28 -18.53
C ILE A 755 24.35 20.91 -17.30
N ARG A 756 25.55 21.47 -17.44
CA ARG A 756 26.30 22.16 -16.38
C ARG A 756 26.26 23.68 -16.56
N GLY A 757 26.02 24.43 -15.49
CA GLY A 757 26.06 25.92 -15.47
C GLY A 757 26.84 26.52 -14.30
N ARG A 758 27.17 27.83 -14.39
CA ARG A 758 27.84 28.61 -13.33
C ARG A 758 26.95 29.78 -12.89
N PRO A 759 26.32 29.74 -11.70
CA PRO A 759 25.58 30.88 -11.17
C PRO A 759 26.53 32.05 -10.96
N ARG A 760 26.12 33.25 -11.38
CA ARG A 760 26.91 34.49 -11.16
C ARG A 760 26.54 35.21 -9.86
N ALA A 761 25.36 34.97 -9.33
CA ALA A 761 24.88 35.44 -8.03
C ALA A 761 23.61 34.66 -7.65
N ILE A 762 23.48 34.27 -6.37
CA ILE A 762 22.23 33.77 -5.79
C ILE A 762 21.77 34.81 -4.77
N ARG A 763 20.58 35.38 -4.99
CA ARG A 763 19.91 36.32 -4.07
C ARG A 763 18.41 36.00 -4.10
N SER A 764 17.73 36.13 -2.97
CA SER A 764 16.27 36.12 -2.93
C SER A 764 15.73 37.31 -3.74
N GLN A 765 15.03 37.05 -4.83
CA GLN A 765 14.36 38.07 -5.66
C GLN A 765 13.26 37.43 -6.52
N THR A 766 12.26 38.22 -6.91
CA THR A 766 11.06 37.79 -7.66
C THR A 766 11.27 37.66 -9.18
N ASP A 767 12.47 37.95 -9.69
CA ASP A 767 12.79 37.95 -11.13
C ASP A 767 13.82 36.86 -11.50
N HIS A 768 13.76 36.40 -12.75
CA HIS A 768 14.60 35.32 -13.29
C HIS A 768 16.12 35.59 -13.19
N VAL A 769 16.90 34.54 -12.97
CA VAL A 769 18.36 34.59 -12.86
C VAL A 769 19.02 34.09 -14.17
N ASP A 770 19.95 34.87 -14.73
CA ASP A 770 20.80 34.44 -15.85
C ASP A 770 21.87 33.46 -15.35
N LEU A 771 21.77 32.21 -15.81
CA LEU A 771 22.66 31.10 -15.48
C LEU A 771 24.05 31.19 -16.13
N GLY A 772 24.29 32.22 -16.94
CA GLY A 772 25.55 32.38 -17.66
C GLY A 772 25.75 31.30 -18.72
N PRO A 773 27.01 31.02 -19.12
CA PRO A 773 27.29 29.96 -20.10
C PRO A 773 27.01 28.57 -19.52
N VAL A 774 26.18 27.81 -20.23
CA VAL A 774 25.88 26.40 -19.93
C VAL A 774 26.52 25.47 -20.97
N VAL A 775 26.89 24.27 -20.56
CA VAL A 775 27.49 23.24 -21.42
C VAL A 775 26.80 21.91 -21.16
N CYS A 776 26.32 21.24 -22.22
CA CYS A 776 25.88 19.86 -22.13
C CYS A 776 27.11 18.97 -21.92
N ILE A 777 27.12 18.22 -20.82
CA ILE A 777 28.24 17.36 -20.44
C ILE A 777 28.03 15.91 -20.87
N ALA A 778 26.76 15.52 -21.07
CA ALA A 778 26.39 14.23 -21.62
C ALA A 778 24.97 14.24 -22.21
N ASP A 779 24.78 13.44 -23.26
CA ASP A 779 23.55 13.30 -24.05
C ASP A 779 22.95 11.92 -23.81
N LYS A 780 21.64 11.86 -23.54
CA LYS A 780 20.82 10.64 -23.47
C LYS A 780 21.32 9.56 -22.52
N ILE A 781 21.56 9.93 -21.27
CA ILE A 781 21.97 9.02 -20.20
C ILE A 781 20.76 8.62 -19.35
N ALA A 782 20.61 7.31 -19.08
CA ALA A 782 19.60 6.80 -18.14
C ALA A 782 20.02 6.91 -16.66
N ASP A 783 21.32 7.04 -16.41
CA ASP A 783 21.93 7.13 -15.08
C ASP A 783 21.94 8.58 -14.56
N THR A 784 21.13 8.87 -13.53
CA THR A 784 21.05 10.20 -12.90
C THR A 784 22.20 10.47 -11.93
N ASP A 785 23.10 9.50 -11.70
CA ASP A 785 24.29 9.68 -10.88
C ASP A 785 25.41 10.36 -11.69
N THR A 786 25.50 11.68 -11.54
CA THR A 786 26.55 12.49 -12.17
C THR A 786 27.92 12.35 -11.49
N ALA A 787 28.05 11.61 -10.39
CA ALA A 787 29.32 11.44 -9.66
C ALA A 787 30.40 10.74 -10.49
N ASN A 788 30.00 9.89 -11.44
CA ASN A 788 30.89 9.14 -12.33
C ASN A 788 31.43 9.95 -13.51
N TYR A 789 30.94 11.17 -13.73
CA TYR A 789 31.50 12.09 -14.71
C TYR A 789 32.61 12.92 -14.04
N PRO A 790 33.89 12.74 -14.41
CA PRO A 790 35.00 13.36 -13.69
C PRO A 790 35.01 14.88 -13.91
N ASP A 791 34.41 15.64 -12.99
CA ASP A 791 34.70 17.06 -12.87
C ASP A 791 36.13 17.21 -12.34
N GLN A 792 37.08 17.48 -13.24
CA GLN A 792 38.49 17.66 -12.89
C GLN A 792 38.76 18.98 -12.12
N THR A 793 37.73 19.78 -11.85
CA THR A 793 37.89 21.09 -11.19
C THR A 793 36.88 21.26 -10.06
N ASN A 794 37.35 21.28 -8.82
CA ASN A 794 36.57 21.87 -7.73
C ASN A 794 36.30 23.35 -8.05
N PRO A 795 35.07 23.87 -7.89
CA PRO A 795 34.82 25.31 -8.02
C PRO A 795 35.72 26.11 -7.08
N ALA A 796 36.12 27.31 -7.51
CA ALA A 796 36.78 28.25 -6.62
C ALA A 796 35.81 28.66 -5.50
N LEU A 797 36.35 29.10 -4.35
CA LEU A 797 35.53 29.57 -3.22
C LEU A 797 34.61 30.74 -3.68
N GLY A 798 33.29 30.51 -3.68
CA GLY A 798 32.28 31.47 -4.15
C GLY A 798 31.65 31.14 -5.51
N ASP A 799 32.19 30.17 -6.26
CA ASP A 799 31.54 29.58 -7.42
C ASP A 799 30.71 28.35 -6.99
N ALA A 800 29.51 28.20 -7.55
CA ALA A 800 28.75 26.95 -7.49
C ALA A 800 28.62 26.38 -8.90
N PHE A 801 28.45 25.08 -9.02
CA PHE A 801 27.97 24.46 -10.25
C PHE A 801 26.63 23.79 -9.95
N PHE A 802 25.73 23.83 -10.91
CA PHE A 802 24.49 23.06 -10.86
C PHE A 802 24.37 22.23 -12.14
N TYR A 803 23.64 21.12 -12.02
CA TYR A 803 23.34 20.23 -13.13
C TYR A 803 21.84 20.26 -13.38
N LEU A 804 21.43 20.53 -14.62
CA LEU A 804 20.04 20.45 -15.05
C LEU A 804 19.89 19.19 -15.89
N VAL A 805 18.83 18.43 -15.62
CA VAL A 805 18.56 17.15 -16.28
C VAL A 805 17.22 17.27 -17.00
N ARG A 806 17.17 16.95 -18.29
CA ARG A 806 15.90 16.94 -19.06
C ARG A 806 15.59 15.55 -19.59
N PRO A 807 14.33 15.07 -19.51
CA PRO A 807 13.95 13.81 -20.13
C PRO A 807 13.87 13.92 -21.66
N VAL A 808 14.29 12.86 -22.33
CA VAL A 808 14.18 12.59 -23.76
C VAL A 808 13.22 11.42 -23.90
N ILE A 809 12.02 11.71 -24.41
CA ILE A 809 10.95 10.71 -24.57
C ILE A 809 10.83 10.41 -26.07
N ALA A 810 10.89 9.13 -26.45
CA ALA A 810 10.76 8.68 -27.85
C ALA A 810 11.71 9.40 -28.84
N GLY A 811 12.91 9.79 -28.40
CA GLY A 811 13.90 10.49 -29.22
C GLY A 811 13.62 11.97 -29.48
N VAL A 812 12.53 12.52 -28.91
CA VAL A 812 12.18 13.94 -28.97
C VAL A 812 12.53 14.59 -27.62
N PRO A 813 13.49 15.53 -27.59
CA PRO A 813 13.71 16.35 -26.40
C PRO A 813 12.51 17.28 -26.20
N GLY A 814 12.04 17.49 -24.96
CA GLY A 814 11.05 18.54 -24.66
C GLY A 814 11.50 19.90 -25.21
N ASP A 815 10.59 20.65 -25.83
CA ASP A 815 10.91 21.89 -26.56
C ASP A 815 11.36 23.03 -25.63
N TYR A 816 12.39 23.77 -26.05
CA TYR A 816 12.68 25.12 -25.56
C TYR A 816 12.21 26.13 -26.61
N THR A 817 11.33 27.08 -26.27
CA THR A 817 11.02 28.20 -27.17
C THR A 817 12.03 29.34 -27.01
N VAL A 818 12.44 29.94 -28.14
CA VAL A 818 13.52 30.93 -28.24
C VAL A 818 12.92 32.30 -28.53
N SER A 819 13.41 33.36 -27.88
CA SER A 819 13.42 34.68 -28.52
C SER A 819 14.81 35.34 -28.50
N THR A 820 15.26 35.66 -29.71
CA THR A 820 16.44 36.37 -30.21
C THR A 820 17.47 36.94 -29.23
N GLY A 821 18.66 36.30 -29.19
CA GLY A 821 19.87 36.83 -28.55
C GLY A 821 21.17 36.04 -28.81
N GLY A 822 21.15 34.96 -29.60
CA GLY A 822 22.36 34.32 -30.11
C GLY A 822 23.15 33.43 -29.14
N LYS A 823 22.59 33.03 -28.00
CA LYS A 823 23.12 31.91 -27.20
C LYS A 823 22.16 30.72 -27.23
N ARG A 824 22.66 29.55 -27.60
CA ARG A 824 21.89 28.29 -27.59
C ARG A 824 21.68 27.81 -26.16
N GLY A 825 20.45 27.43 -25.80
CA GLY A 825 20.16 26.49 -24.72
C GLY A 825 19.82 27.04 -23.32
N ILE A 826 19.25 28.24 -23.19
CA ILE A 826 18.75 28.74 -21.88
C ILE A 826 17.20 28.81 -21.93
N PRO A 827 16.47 28.26 -20.95
CA PRO A 827 14.99 28.28 -20.93
C PRO A 827 14.44 29.71 -20.82
N SER A 828 13.35 30.02 -21.52
CA SER A 828 12.66 31.33 -21.46
C SER A 828 11.35 31.33 -20.68
N SER A 829 11.03 30.25 -19.97
CA SER A 829 9.87 30.19 -19.08
C SER A 829 10.37 30.00 -17.66
N GLY A 830 10.24 31.05 -16.86
CA GLY A 830 10.45 30.95 -15.43
C GLY A 830 9.52 29.93 -14.82
N ASP A 831 10.13 28.93 -14.21
CA ASP A 831 9.87 28.46 -12.85
C ASP A 831 10.91 27.36 -12.63
N CYS A 832 12.12 27.78 -12.20
CA CYS A 832 12.94 26.89 -11.39
C CYS A 832 12.42 27.09 -9.97
N ILE A 833 11.70 26.10 -9.44
CA ILE A 833 11.41 26.01 -8.01
C ILE A 833 12.73 25.76 -7.28
#